data_AF-A0AAP6H2Z3-F1
#
_entry.id   AF-A0AAP6H2Z3-F1
#
_cell.length_a   1.000
_cell.length_b   1.000
_cell.length_c   1.000
_cell.angle_alpha   90.00
_cell.angle_beta   90.00
_cell.angle_gamma   90.00
#
_symmetry.space_group_name_H-M   'P 1'
#
loop_
_entity.id
_entity.type
_entity.pdbx_description
1 polymer ?
#
loop_
_entity_poly.entity_id
_entity_poly.type
_entity_poly.pdbx_seq_one_letter_code
_entity_poly.pdbx_strand_id
1 'polypeptide(L)'
;MVVSARVALSSGTCEIPAGTELRATNTNAAVSATNPGTQIDLRPGATIITSTSSTRHAIDMINGGQVLMGPQTLIQLNASGLGVLGISVSNSRFADLLGSGIRLEINNATTGNNVSGYGVRAVQNSDITLGLTLTSNFSRSAYGVRADSLSRVVLVDGSSIALTGPDSAPGGAALMAVDAGSVIDARNGTRIANSGHDVTGLYLSNGGRVYADATTQLTLGNPATVNAGSAGIVADNTLVPAGTVDGTSITFTGIAGTGITATRGADITASGLTVQGAGMGVVADTQSRVAISNAAFTISDSHGGIVRTIEPSGATFGTTFLRQGAGLFALGGELVADQVSVQVPADGVYGVFASHSVLAPATMGDLRFVNGTIITSGNAAYGAVSAGSPFVDGTPTVTLQGASVTTLNAMAHGLAVISGGSITAVDSVIRTRGADAAGLYSSTTSATRSNVASLSGGRLVSAQAPAIQVAGSRLDLTLAEGVEVGSGSGTLFSVAAVGARSGSLGLTATGASLDGAALTEPGSYSEMQLQAGTRWAMTGSSVVSRLANRTADIVFGMPVGSAASLASYKTLTVTEYVGEGGAVTLNTWLAGDGSPSDRLVIAGGTASGQTGLRVLRSGGEGALTGGDGILLVDTQNGAGTSVDAFALLQRVVEGPYEYQLVRGSRDASRPQAWFLTSQRLPTEPPPEPPPTPPVPPTPPVPPDPPVPPEPPLPPPPPAPPPVVPEAPSQEIEPLYRPEVGTYLANQRQAAAMFVHSLHDRLGENGWPDRGDDESETTHASAWLRIVGSDGRSRSRDGAFDIDTDATLVQVGTDAGRWQTGSGQGTFHLGAMLGHGTADNDATAAGNPARSRGKTEGWSLGAYGTWYANGPGETGPYLDGWVTHGRYRNTVQGDGLPEVRYDARTWTLSAEAGYALQVGQGSDWFLEPQLQLVRLDYDEDDTVEVNGTRVSGTDGAGWVSRLGVRTHRTWLSGEHRFQPYLTLNWWHDRVPDRLAFNGVQLGDLYPGDRYELKLGVNAWLGPAWSTWANVGYQQGVQHYAETILRIGARYRW
;
A
#
# COMPACT_ATOMS: atom_id res chain seq x y z
N MET A 1 21.80 32.63 80.21
CA MET A 1 22.99 32.47 81.08
C MET A 1 24.13 31.95 80.22
N VAL A 2 25.29 32.61 80.15
CA VAL A 2 26.43 32.12 79.37
C VAL A 2 27.36 31.34 80.30
N VAL A 3 27.61 30.06 79.99
CA VAL A 3 28.44 29.16 80.76
C VAL A 3 29.57 28.66 79.88
N SER A 4 30.81 29.08 80.18
CA SER A 4 32.00 28.57 79.50
C SER A 4 32.48 27.26 80.14
N ALA A 5 31.74 26.17 79.92
CA ALA A 5 32.06 24.86 80.50
C ALA A 5 31.65 23.70 79.58
N ARG A 6 32.34 22.56 79.74
CA ARG A 6 31.93 21.27 79.19
C ARG A 6 31.01 20.57 80.19
N VAL A 7 29.91 19.99 79.69
CA VAL A 7 29.02 19.13 80.47
C VAL A 7 29.22 17.69 80.03
N ALA A 8 29.91 16.90 80.85
CA ALA A 8 30.12 15.48 80.61
C ALA A 8 29.61 14.70 81.82
N LEU A 9 28.65 13.82 81.59
CA LEU A 9 28.00 13.01 82.62
C LEU A 9 28.20 11.53 82.28
N SER A 10 28.54 10.74 83.28
CA SER A 10 28.72 9.28 83.16
C SER A 10 27.76 8.47 84.04
N SER A 11 26.95 9.16 84.86
CA SER A 11 25.84 8.61 85.66
C SER A 11 24.90 9.74 86.14
N GLY A 12 23.61 9.44 86.31
CA GLY A 12 22.61 10.36 86.87
C GLY A 12 21.98 11.32 85.85
N THR A 13 21.26 12.34 86.34
CA THR A 13 20.57 13.33 85.50
C THR A 13 21.10 14.74 85.73
N CYS A 14 21.36 15.48 84.65
CA CYS A 14 21.77 16.89 84.69
C CYS A 14 20.80 17.73 83.85
N GLU A 15 20.18 18.75 84.46
CA GLU A 15 19.30 19.67 83.75
C GLU A 15 20.03 20.98 83.44
N ILE A 16 19.96 21.42 82.19
CA ILE A 16 20.50 22.69 81.71
C ILE A 16 19.33 23.65 81.52
N PRO A 17 19.23 24.75 82.29
CA PRO A 17 18.07 25.64 82.28
C PRO A 17 17.77 26.26 80.92
N ALA A 18 16.52 26.68 80.71
CA ALA A 18 16.06 27.29 79.46
C ALA A 18 16.87 28.54 79.09
N GLY A 19 17.16 28.71 77.79
CA GLY A 19 17.94 29.86 77.30
C GLY A 19 19.41 29.90 77.76
N THR A 20 19.96 28.78 78.24
CA THR A 20 21.37 28.69 78.63
C THR A 20 22.25 28.55 77.39
N GLU A 21 23.33 29.32 77.34
CA GLU A 21 24.33 29.27 76.30
C GLU A 21 25.61 28.62 76.84
N LEU A 22 25.96 27.44 76.35
CA LEU A 22 27.16 26.69 76.71
C LEU A 22 28.26 26.96 75.69
N ARG A 23 29.40 27.47 76.14
CA ARG A 23 30.58 27.71 75.29
C ARG A 23 31.69 26.75 75.66
N ALA A 24 32.15 25.93 74.71
CA ALA A 24 33.24 24.99 74.92
C ALA A 24 34.31 25.09 73.80
N THR A 25 35.56 25.36 74.17
CA THR A 25 36.67 25.54 73.23
C THR A 25 37.74 24.48 73.45
N ASN A 26 38.16 23.80 72.37
CA ASN A 26 39.22 22.76 72.37
C ASN A 26 38.98 21.57 73.32
N THR A 27 37.73 21.29 73.69
CA THR A 27 37.36 20.16 74.56
C THR A 27 36.79 19.00 73.76
N ASN A 28 36.86 17.77 74.29
CA ASN A 28 35.96 16.68 73.85
C ASN A 28 34.50 17.13 74.01
N ALA A 29 33.53 16.36 73.48
CA ALA A 29 32.14 16.78 73.32
C ALA A 29 31.61 17.72 74.40
N ALA A 30 31.11 18.88 73.95
CA ALA A 30 30.66 19.95 74.84
C ALA A 30 29.52 19.50 75.73
N VAL A 31 28.66 18.63 75.20
CA VAL A 31 27.71 17.82 75.95
C VAL A 31 28.01 16.34 75.69
N SER A 32 28.20 15.55 76.74
CA SER A 32 28.49 14.12 76.60
C SER A 32 27.76 13.33 77.68
N ALA A 33 26.92 12.38 77.28
CA ALA A 33 26.25 11.44 78.17
C ALA A 33 26.75 10.02 77.87
N THR A 34 27.29 9.35 78.89
CA THR A 34 27.81 7.98 78.74
C THR A 34 27.17 7.01 79.74
N ASN A 35 26.99 5.76 79.32
CA ASN A 35 26.42 4.65 80.08
C ASN A 35 24.89 4.72 80.31
N PRO A 36 24.22 3.56 80.56
CA PRO A 36 22.79 3.53 80.82
C PRO A 36 22.42 4.26 82.11
N GLY A 37 21.28 4.97 82.12
CA GLY A 37 20.81 5.74 83.28
C GLY A 37 21.41 7.14 83.39
N THR A 38 22.24 7.55 82.43
CA THR A 38 22.78 8.91 82.32
C THR A 38 21.91 9.76 81.40
N GLN A 39 21.45 10.92 81.87
CA GLN A 39 20.62 11.83 81.08
C GLN A 39 21.05 13.28 81.26
N ILE A 40 21.19 14.03 80.16
CA ILE A 40 21.35 15.48 80.17
C ILE A 40 20.11 16.10 79.51
N ASP A 41 19.35 16.92 80.22
CA ASP A 41 18.14 17.58 79.70
C ASP A 41 18.45 19.05 79.36
N LEU A 42 18.51 19.37 78.07
CA LEU A 42 18.64 20.73 77.56
C LEU A 42 17.24 21.33 77.48
N ARG A 43 16.90 22.24 78.40
CA ARG A 43 15.61 22.92 78.37
C ARG A 43 15.47 23.84 77.15
N PRO A 44 14.24 24.28 76.79
CA PRO A 44 13.98 25.04 75.57
C PRO A 44 14.90 26.27 75.40
N GLY A 45 15.32 26.55 74.17
CA GLY A 45 16.18 27.67 73.81
C GLY A 45 17.65 27.53 74.21
N ALA A 46 18.09 26.33 74.63
CA ALA A 46 19.49 26.08 74.92
C ALA A 46 20.37 26.30 73.66
N THR A 47 21.51 26.97 73.84
CA THR A 47 22.48 27.20 72.77
C THR A 47 23.81 26.55 73.15
N ILE A 48 24.38 25.72 72.27
CA ILE A 48 25.69 25.07 72.47
C ILE A 48 26.62 25.61 71.42
N ILE A 49 27.64 26.37 71.81
CA ILE A 49 28.66 26.92 70.91
C ILE A 49 29.98 26.23 71.20
N THR A 50 30.55 25.60 70.18
CA THR A 50 31.78 24.85 70.30
C THR A 50 32.80 25.34 69.29
N SER A 51 34.08 25.29 69.64
CA SER A 51 35.16 25.60 68.71
C SER A 51 36.30 24.58 68.83
N THR A 52 36.69 23.91 67.74
CA THR A 52 37.69 22.83 67.76
C THR A 52 38.63 22.84 66.55
N SER A 53 39.91 22.51 66.78
CA SER A 53 40.93 22.30 65.74
C SER A 53 41.17 20.83 65.36
N SER A 54 40.50 19.88 66.01
CA SER A 54 40.66 18.43 65.79
C SER A 54 39.32 17.68 65.78
N THR A 55 39.33 16.38 65.45
CA THR A 55 38.20 15.43 65.52
C THR A 55 37.48 15.53 66.86
N ARG A 56 36.39 16.30 66.94
CA ARG A 56 35.61 16.47 68.17
C ARG A 56 34.14 16.65 67.86
N HIS A 57 33.32 16.17 68.80
CA HIS A 57 31.88 16.13 68.67
C HIS A 57 31.27 17.36 69.38
N ALA A 58 30.12 17.90 68.96
CA ALA A 58 29.44 18.92 69.76
C ALA A 58 28.62 18.25 70.88
N ILE A 59 27.93 17.17 70.52
CA ILE A 59 27.14 16.33 71.43
C ILE A 59 27.47 14.85 71.22
N ASP A 60 27.66 14.12 72.33
CA ASP A 60 27.89 12.68 72.35
C ASP A 60 26.91 11.92 73.23
N MET A 61 26.39 10.81 72.69
CA MET A 61 25.60 9.82 73.41
C MET A 61 26.23 8.44 73.21
N ILE A 62 26.75 7.85 74.28
CA ILE A 62 27.56 6.63 74.19
C ILE A 62 27.05 5.57 75.17
N ASN A 63 26.89 4.33 74.69
CA ASN A 63 26.53 3.16 75.50
C ASN A 63 25.28 3.36 76.39
N GLY A 64 24.19 3.88 75.83
CA GLY A 64 22.92 4.07 76.52
C GLY A 64 22.76 5.40 77.25
N GLY A 65 23.74 6.30 77.19
CA GLY A 65 23.60 7.68 77.68
C GLY A 65 22.67 8.50 76.79
N GLN A 66 21.92 9.43 77.38
CA GLN A 66 20.92 10.25 76.68
C GLN A 66 21.17 11.75 76.87
N VAL A 67 20.95 12.51 75.80
CA VAL A 67 20.80 13.97 75.87
C VAL A 67 19.43 14.30 75.31
N LEU A 68 18.52 14.83 76.12
CA LEU A 68 17.22 15.33 75.66
C LEU A 68 17.37 16.80 75.26
N MET A 69 16.78 17.18 74.12
CA MET A 69 16.87 18.54 73.58
C MET A 69 15.48 19.16 73.53
N GLY A 70 15.30 20.28 74.22
CA GLY A 70 14.07 21.04 74.21
C GLY A 70 13.90 21.87 72.93
N PRO A 71 12.69 22.41 72.68
CA PRO A 71 12.42 23.27 71.54
C PRO A 71 13.39 24.44 71.36
N GLN A 72 13.70 24.78 70.10
CA GLN A 72 14.63 25.83 69.69
C GLN A 72 16.06 25.66 70.21
N THR A 73 16.50 24.41 70.42
CA THR A 73 17.90 24.13 70.73
C THR A 73 18.79 24.48 69.51
N LEU A 74 19.79 25.33 69.72
CA LEU A 74 20.80 25.72 68.73
C LEU A 74 22.14 25.08 69.07
N ILE A 75 22.76 24.39 68.11
CA ILE A 75 24.11 23.85 68.23
C ILE A 75 24.97 24.52 67.16
N GLN A 76 25.93 25.35 67.57
CA GLN A 76 26.92 25.98 66.72
C GLN A 76 28.29 25.32 66.91
N LEU A 77 28.91 24.87 65.82
CA LEU A 77 30.22 24.22 65.83
C LEU A 77 31.15 24.96 64.88
N ASN A 78 32.09 25.72 65.43
CA ASN A 78 33.11 26.46 64.70
C ASN A 78 34.38 25.59 64.58
N ALA A 79 34.59 24.95 63.44
CA ALA A 79 35.68 23.98 63.27
C ALA A 79 36.79 24.48 62.35
N SER A 80 38.03 24.03 62.60
CA SER A 80 39.21 24.32 61.77
C SER A 80 40.05 23.10 61.37
N GLY A 81 39.57 21.87 61.60
CA GLY A 81 40.29 20.61 61.31
C GLY A 81 39.40 19.46 60.79
N LEU A 82 40.00 18.28 60.57
CA LEU A 82 39.31 17.08 60.03
C LEU A 82 38.49 16.32 61.09
N GLY A 83 37.42 15.65 60.64
CA GLY A 83 36.61 14.69 61.40
C GLY A 83 35.68 15.32 62.44
N VAL A 84 35.05 16.42 62.06
CA VAL A 84 34.12 17.20 62.88
C VAL A 84 32.79 16.47 62.98
N LEU A 85 32.19 16.39 64.17
CA LEU A 85 30.90 15.73 64.38
C LEU A 85 29.96 16.68 65.12
N GLY A 86 28.76 16.92 64.58
CA GLY A 86 27.74 17.69 65.31
C GLY A 86 27.17 16.86 66.46
N ILE A 87 26.28 15.94 66.12
CA ILE A 87 25.66 14.99 67.04
C ILE A 87 26.14 13.59 66.71
N SER A 88 26.70 12.89 67.70
CA SER A 88 27.18 11.52 67.55
C SER A 88 26.49 10.61 68.57
N VAL A 89 25.89 9.52 68.07
CA VAL A 89 25.17 8.53 68.88
C VAL A 89 25.78 7.16 68.58
N SER A 90 26.28 6.50 69.62
CA SER A 90 26.95 5.20 69.55
C SER A 90 26.33 4.25 70.56
N ASN A 91 25.80 3.11 70.08
CA ASN A 91 25.13 2.10 70.91
C ASN A 91 24.12 2.72 71.90
N SER A 92 23.32 3.67 71.43
CA SER A 92 22.40 4.47 72.25
C SER A 92 21.12 4.81 71.49
N ARG A 93 20.08 5.27 72.21
CA ARG A 93 18.82 5.74 71.61
C ARG A 93 18.63 7.22 71.88
N PHE A 94 18.27 7.97 70.84
CA PHE A 94 17.88 9.37 70.91
C PHE A 94 16.52 9.55 70.25
N ALA A 95 15.54 10.01 71.00
CA ALA A 95 14.25 10.41 70.47
C ALA A 95 13.98 11.84 70.93
N ASP A 96 13.86 12.72 69.95
CA ASP A 96 13.37 14.08 70.15
C ASP A 96 11.87 14.04 70.50
N LEU A 97 11.43 14.89 71.42
CA LEU A 97 10.00 15.10 71.66
C LEU A 97 9.47 15.92 70.47
N LEU A 98 8.83 15.22 69.52
CA LEU A 98 8.14 15.72 68.33
C LEU A 98 7.80 17.23 68.40
N GLY A 99 8.55 18.06 67.66
CA GLY A 99 8.28 19.50 67.50
C GLY A 99 9.36 20.47 67.99
N SER A 100 10.57 20.01 68.37
CA SER A 100 11.59 20.86 68.99
C SER A 100 12.41 21.73 68.02
N GLY A 101 12.58 21.34 66.75
CA GLY A 101 13.29 22.16 65.75
C GLY A 101 14.76 22.41 66.10
N ILE A 102 15.52 21.32 66.26
CA ILE A 102 16.97 21.37 66.53
C ILE A 102 17.65 22.08 65.35
N ARG A 103 18.29 23.21 65.61
CA ARG A 103 19.13 23.89 64.62
C ARG A 103 20.59 23.54 64.87
N LEU A 104 21.22 22.91 63.89
CA LEU A 104 22.64 22.56 63.91
C LEU A 104 23.36 23.40 62.84
N GLU A 105 24.28 24.25 63.26
CA GLU A 105 25.09 25.11 62.41
C GLU A 105 26.57 24.71 62.55
N ILE A 106 27.18 24.26 61.46
CA ILE A 106 28.60 23.92 61.42
C ILE A 106 29.32 24.94 60.55
N ASN A 107 30.10 25.80 61.19
CA ASN A 107 30.80 26.90 60.54
C ASN A 107 32.30 26.59 60.41
N ASN A 108 32.87 26.84 59.23
CA ASN A 108 34.31 26.84 59.08
C ASN A 108 34.91 28.11 59.70
N ALA A 109 35.76 27.96 60.72
CA ALA A 109 36.33 29.06 61.47
C ALA A 109 37.51 29.75 60.74
N THR A 110 38.11 29.12 59.71
CA THR A 110 39.29 29.64 59.00
C THR A 110 39.31 29.23 57.53
N THR A 111 39.43 30.20 56.62
CA THR A 111 39.65 29.97 55.19
C THR A 111 40.96 29.21 54.95
N GLY A 112 40.92 28.01 54.35
CA GLY A 112 42.10 27.28 53.87
C GLY A 112 42.42 25.92 54.54
N ASN A 113 41.77 25.53 55.63
CA ASN A 113 41.97 24.21 56.25
C ASN A 113 41.00 23.16 55.69
N ASN A 114 41.39 21.89 55.57
CA ASN A 114 40.54 20.77 55.14
C ASN A 114 39.56 20.35 56.26
N VAL A 115 38.37 20.94 56.33
CA VAL A 115 37.34 20.56 57.31
C VAL A 115 36.39 19.55 56.66
N SER A 116 36.33 18.33 57.20
CA SER A 116 35.40 17.27 56.82
C SER A 116 34.66 16.75 58.05
N GLY A 117 33.39 16.38 57.94
CA GLY A 117 32.63 15.99 59.11
C GLY A 117 31.21 15.50 58.85
N TYR A 118 30.52 15.06 59.91
CA TYR A 118 29.12 14.66 59.88
C TYR A 118 28.28 15.60 60.74
N GLY A 119 27.12 16.03 60.24
CA GLY A 119 26.12 16.73 61.06
C GLY A 119 25.59 15.81 62.16
N VAL A 120 25.03 14.67 61.76
CA VAL A 120 24.54 13.62 62.66
C VAL A 120 25.16 12.28 62.27
N ARG A 121 25.64 11.51 63.24
CA ARG A 121 26.21 10.18 63.02
C ARG A 121 25.64 9.16 64.02
N ALA A 122 25.04 8.10 63.49
CA ALA A 122 24.54 6.94 64.23
C ALA A 122 25.42 5.72 63.94
N VAL A 123 25.96 5.09 64.97
CA VAL A 123 26.81 3.89 64.83
C VAL A 123 26.49 2.84 65.88
N GLN A 124 26.87 1.58 65.60
CA GLN A 124 26.79 0.47 66.54
C GLN A 124 25.36 0.25 67.10
N ASN A 125 24.39 -0.04 66.24
CA ASN A 125 23.00 -0.33 66.64
C ASN A 125 22.32 0.83 67.40
N SER A 126 22.56 2.07 66.95
CA SER A 126 21.90 3.26 67.51
C SER A 126 20.56 3.54 66.85
N ASP A 127 19.61 4.12 67.59
CA ASP A 127 18.30 4.55 67.05
C ASP A 127 18.09 6.04 67.34
N ILE A 128 17.91 6.85 66.29
CA ILE A 128 17.80 8.31 66.36
C ILE A 128 16.49 8.73 65.70
N THR A 129 15.66 9.53 66.36
CA THR A 129 14.50 10.21 65.77
C THR A 129 14.56 11.70 66.11
N LEU A 130 14.60 12.59 65.11
CA LEU A 130 14.75 14.03 65.35
C LEU A 130 14.17 14.94 64.26
N GLY A 131 13.78 16.16 64.63
CA GLY A 131 13.47 17.25 63.70
C GLY A 131 14.69 18.16 63.51
N LEU A 132 15.27 18.21 62.32
CA LEU A 132 16.60 18.80 62.09
C LEU A 132 16.56 19.98 61.11
N THR A 133 17.13 21.12 61.50
CA THR A 133 17.58 22.18 60.59
C THR A 133 19.11 22.24 60.63
N LEU A 134 19.77 21.56 59.70
CA LEU A 134 21.23 21.53 59.57
C LEU A 134 21.68 22.55 58.52
N THR A 135 22.59 23.45 58.88
CA THR A 135 23.35 24.28 57.93
C THR A 135 24.84 24.04 58.15
N SER A 136 25.59 23.77 57.09
CA SER A 136 27.03 23.58 57.19
C SER A 136 27.79 24.20 56.03
N ASN A 137 28.93 24.82 56.33
CA ASN A 137 29.89 25.34 55.35
C ASN A 137 31.25 24.64 55.52
N PHE A 138 31.39 23.44 54.94
CA PHE A 138 32.63 22.67 54.97
C PHE A 138 33.60 23.12 53.85
N SER A 139 34.89 22.93 54.07
CA SER A 139 35.95 23.25 53.10
C SER A 139 36.54 22.02 52.41
N ARG A 140 35.94 20.83 52.59
CA ARG A 140 36.26 19.60 51.86
C ARG A 140 35.04 18.68 51.70
N SER A 141 34.82 17.71 52.59
CA SER A 141 33.73 16.72 52.47
C SER A 141 32.69 16.87 53.59
N ALA A 142 31.47 17.20 53.19
CA ALA A 142 30.31 17.42 54.03
C ALA A 142 29.41 16.18 54.06
N TYR A 143 29.15 15.65 55.25
CA TYR A 143 28.12 14.63 55.43
C TYR A 143 27.01 15.16 56.32
N GLY A 144 25.76 15.05 55.88
CA GLY A 144 24.62 15.54 56.67
C GLY A 144 24.29 14.57 57.81
N VAL A 145 23.70 13.43 57.44
CA VAL A 145 23.31 12.36 58.36
C VAL A 145 23.92 11.05 57.88
N ARG A 146 24.55 10.30 58.80
CA ARG A 146 25.12 8.98 58.51
C ARG A 146 24.61 7.92 59.49
N ALA A 147 24.23 6.77 58.95
CA ALA A 147 23.87 5.57 59.71
C ALA A 147 24.78 4.41 59.29
N ASP A 148 25.51 3.83 60.25
CA ASP A 148 26.38 2.67 60.05
C ASP A 148 26.02 1.53 61.02
N SER A 149 26.40 0.30 60.67
CA SER A 149 26.43 -0.86 61.57
C SER A 149 25.10 -1.07 62.33
N LEU A 150 24.02 -1.37 61.60
CA LEU A 150 22.66 -1.65 62.12
C LEU A 150 21.95 -0.46 62.77
N SER A 151 22.38 0.77 62.49
CA SER A 151 21.78 1.96 63.11
C SER A 151 20.60 2.51 62.31
N ARG A 152 19.64 3.11 62.99
CA ARG A 152 18.44 3.74 62.41
C ARG A 152 18.40 5.24 62.72
N VAL A 153 18.11 6.05 61.71
CA VAL A 153 17.83 7.48 61.86
C VAL A 153 16.50 7.82 61.20
N VAL A 154 15.62 8.53 61.89
CA VAL A 154 14.32 9.00 61.37
C VAL A 154 14.29 10.52 61.46
N LEU A 155 14.14 11.17 60.30
CA LEU A 155 13.91 12.61 60.19
C LEU A 155 12.39 12.84 60.24
N VAL A 156 11.94 13.68 61.17
CA VAL A 156 10.51 14.02 61.32
C VAL A 156 10.16 15.31 60.56
N ASP A 157 8.85 15.56 60.44
CA ASP A 157 8.22 16.48 59.47
C ASP A 157 8.93 17.83 59.31
N GLY A 158 9.33 18.14 58.07
CA GLY A 158 9.90 19.44 57.68
C GLY A 158 11.39 19.62 57.95
N SER A 159 12.13 18.55 58.26
CA SER A 159 13.59 18.60 58.41
C SER A 159 14.29 19.17 57.16
N SER A 160 15.28 20.04 57.35
CA SER A 160 16.06 20.67 56.28
C SER A 160 17.56 20.50 56.48
N ILE A 161 18.27 20.03 55.47
CA ILE A 161 19.72 19.86 55.48
C ILE A 161 20.31 20.72 54.36
N ALA A 162 21.10 21.74 54.72
CA ALA A 162 21.81 22.62 53.80
C ALA A 162 23.33 22.46 54.00
N LEU A 163 24.02 21.93 52.99
CA LEU A 163 25.46 21.70 52.99
C LEU A 163 26.12 22.51 51.87
N THR A 164 27.18 23.23 52.21
CA THR A 164 28.01 23.97 51.26
C THR A 164 29.44 23.45 51.37
N GLY A 165 29.98 22.94 50.26
CA GLY A 165 31.37 22.50 50.09
C GLY A 165 32.13 23.40 49.11
N PRO A 166 33.46 23.27 49.00
CA PRO A 166 34.28 24.03 48.07
C PRO A 166 34.10 23.55 46.62
N ASP A 167 34.51 24.40 45.69
CA ASP A 167 34.43 24.17 44.23
C ASP A 167 35.50 23.21 43.68
N SER A 168 36.49 22.86 44.49
CA SER A 168 37.71 22.15 44.07
C SER A 168 37.97 20.81 44.77
N ALA A 169 37.04 20.34 45.61
CA ALA A 169 37.19 19.08 46.34
C ALA A 169 35.86 18.32 46.51
N PRO A 170 35.88 16.97 46.59
CA PRO A 170 34.66 16.16 46.71
C PRO A 170 33.85 16.48 47.97
N GLY A 171 32.59 16.88 47.74
CA GLY A 171 31.70 17.53 48.70
C GLY A 171 30.92 16.60 49.64
N GLY A 172 30.96 15.28 49.45
CA GLY A 172 30.34 14.30 50.37
C GLY A 172 28.83 14.07 50.15
N ALA A 173 28.17 13.34 51.06
CA ALA A 173 26.78 12.89 50.92
C ALA A 173 25.84 13.48 51.98
N ALA A 174 24.67 14.00 51.57
CA ALA A 174 23.71 14.56 52.51
C ALA A 174 23.14 13.50 53.45
N LEU A 175 22.72 12.35 52.91
CA LEU A 175 22.28 11.18 53.68
C LEU A 175 23.11 9.96 53.26
N MET A 176 23.68 9.24 54.22
CA MET A 176 24.55 8.09 53.96
C MET A 176 24.18 6.89 54.85
N ALA A 177 23.67 5.82 54.26
CA ALA A 177 23.39 4.55 54.95
C ALA A 177 24.33 3.45 54.46
N VAL A 178 25.08 2.86 55.38
CA VAL A 178 26.13 1.87 55.09
C VAL A 178 25.91 0.60 55.89
N ASP A 179 26.14 -0.54 55.24
CA ASP A 179 25.99 -1.91 55.76
C ASP A 179 24.53 -2.36 55.91
N ALA A 180 24.33 -3.66 55.77
CA ALA A 180 23.03 -4.31 55.93
C ALA A 180 22.40 -3.98 57.28
N GLY A 181 21.13 -3.54 57.24
CA GLY A 181 20.32 -3.20 58.41
C GLY A 181 20.46 -1.75 58.91
N SER A 182 21.37 -0.95 58.36
CA SER A 182 21.39 0.49 58.61
C SER A 182 20.32 1.22 57.80
N VAL A 183 19.57 2.12 58.43
CA VAL A 183 18.41 2.80 57.84
C VAL A 183 18.42 4.29 58.13
N ILE A 184 18.17 5.11 57.11
CA ILE A 184 17.76 6.50 57.25
C ILE A 184 16.34 6.64 56.68
N ASP A 185 15.41 7.23 57.43
CA ASP A 185 14.07 7.56 56.98
C ASP A 185 13.95 9.08 56.82
N ALA A 186 13.87 9.55 55.57
CA ALA A 186 13.84 10.96 55.18
C ALA A 186 12.52 11.34 54.50
N ARG A 187 11.45 10.57 54.77
CA ARG A 187 10.09 10.87 54.33
C ARG A 187 9.53 12.11 55.05
N ASN A 188 8.29 12.50 54.72
CA ASN A 188 7.56 13.59 55.38
C ASN A 188 8.14 15.01 55.20
N GLY A 189 8.46 15.39 53.97
CA GLY A 189 8.78 16.79 53.62
C GLY A 189 10.22 17.20 53.86
N THR A 190 11.14 16.23 53.97
CA THR A 190 12.58 16.52 54.15
C THR A 190 13.13 17.26 52.93
N ARG A 191 13.81 18.40 53.17
CA ARG A 191 14.45 19.22 52.12
C ARG A 191 15.97 19.16 52.24
N ILE A 192 16.65 18.78 51.16
CA ILE A 192 18.09 18.66 51.10
C ILE A 192 18.62 19.65 50.06
N ALA A 193 19.54 20.52 50.46
CA ALA A 193 20.35 21.35 49.59
C ALA A 193 21.82 20.97 49.83
N ASN A 194 22.52 20.45 48.82
CA ASN A 194 23.94 20.10 48.92
C ASN A 194 24.69 20.70 47.73
N SER A 195 25.51 21.71 47.97
CA SER A 195 26.24 22.45 46.93
C SER A 195 27.75 22.26 47.08
N GLY A 196 28.46 22.08 45.96
CA GLY A 196 29.90 21.85 45.91
C GLY A 196 30.29 20.92 44.74
N HIS A 197 31.56 20.56 44.64
CA HIS A 197 32.07 19.58 43.66
C HIS A 197 31.78 18.14 44.10
N ASP A 198 31.29 17.26 43.21
CA ASP A 198 30.99 15.84 43.50
C ASP A 198 30.13 15.56 44.75
N VAL A 199 29.00 16.25 44.87
CA VAL A 199 28.08 16.11 46.00
C VAL A 199 27.03 15.02 45.77
N THR A 200 26.69 14.26 46.81
CA THR A 200 25.63 13.25 46.76
C THR A 200 24.43 13.65 47.61
N GLY A 201 23.22 13.38 47.12
CA GLY A 201 21.98 13.44 47.88
C GLY A 201 21.86 12.26 48.83
N LEU A 202 21.46 11.11 48.29
CA LEU A 202 21.27 9.85 49.00
C LEU A 202 22.37 8.86 48.61
N TYR A 203 23.11 8.34 49.58
CA TYR A 203 24.15 7.34 49.36
C TYR A 203 23.81 6.06 50.12
N LEU A 204 23.57 4.98 49.40
CA LEU A 204 23.18 3.67 49.90
C LEU A 204 24.27 2.66 49.52
N SER A 205 24.91 1.99 50.48
CA SER A 205 25.94 1.00 50.16
C SER A 205 25.91 -0.25 51.03
N ASN A 206 26.34 -1.36 50.42
CA ASN A 206 26.53 -2.68 51.08
C ASN A 206 25.30 -3.14 51.90
N GLY A 207 24.08 -2.88 51.40
CA GLY A 207 22.82 -3.27 52.05
C GLY A 207 22.15 -2.19 52.90
N GLY A 208 22.74 -0.99 53.04
CA GLY A 208 22.13 0.15 53.72
C GLY A 208 20.93 0.72 52.96
N ARG A 209 19.98 1.34 53.68
CA ARG A 209 18.73 1.88 53.09
C ARG A 209 18.46 3.33 53.48
N VAL A 210 18.03 4.13 52.51
CA VAL A 210 17.51 5.50 52.72
C VAL A 210 16.09 5.55 52.16
N TYR A 211 15.09 5.78 53.01
CA TYR A 211 13.70 5.94 52.59
C TYR A 211 13.40 7.41 52.25
N ALA A 212 12.88 7.67 51.06
CA ALA A 212 12.43 8.96 50.57
C ALA A 212 11.10 8.80 49.82
N ASP A 213 10.26 9.84 49.80
CA ASP A 213 8.96 9.81 49.13
C ASP A 213 8.71 11.05 48.24
N ALA A 214 7.50 11.20 47.72
CA ALA A 214 7.08 12.35 46.89
C ALA A 214 7.21 13.72 47.56
N THR A 215 7.37 13.76 48.89
CA THR A 215 7.55 14.99 49.65
C THR A 215 9.03 15.30 49.92
N THR A 216 9.94 14.37 49.64
CA THR A 216 11.40 14.57 49.76
C THR A 216 11.94 15.33 48.55
N GLN A 217 12.65 16.44 48.81
CA GLN A 217 13.21 17.33 47.78
C GLN A 217 14.73 17.43 47.90
N LEU A 218 15.46 17.23 46.79
CA LEU A 218 16.91 17.32 46.71
C LEU A 218 17.31 18.41 45.71
N THR A 219 18.12 19.36 46.14
CA THR A 219 18.73 20.40 45.31
C THR A 219 20.25 20.26 45.40
N LEU A 220 20.91 19.90 44.29
CA LEU A 220 22.29 19.42 44.29
C LEU A 220 23.18 20.19 43.30
N GLY A 221 24.43 20.42 43.67
CA GLY A 221 25.47 20.98 42.78
C GLY A 221 25.70 22.49 42.97
N ASN A 222 26.59 23.04 42.14
CA ASN A 222 26.94 24.46 42.15
C ASN A 222 26.94 25.02 40.71
N PRO A 223 26.14 26.08 40.40
CA PRO A 223 26.12 26.73 39.09
C PRO A 223 27.46 27.37 38.69
N ALA A 224 28.34 27.69 39.65
CA ALA A 224 29.62 28.35 39.39
C ALA A 224 30.75 27.41 38.90
N THR A 225 30.56 26.09 39.01
CA THR A 225 31.62 25.10 38.74
C THR A 225 31.34 24.25 37.52
N VAL A 226 32.32 24.22 36.61
CA VAL A 226 32.34 23.33 35.45
C VAL A 226 32.95 21.97 35.89
N ASN A 227 32.30 20.83 35.62
CA ASN A 227 32.71 19.45 35.97
C ASN A 227 32.49 18.96 37.42
N ALA A 228 31.49 19.46 38.15
CA ALA A 228 31.12 18.94 39.48
C ALA A 228 30.15 17.74 39.37
N GLY A 229 30.66 16.50 39.40
CA GLY A 229 29.90 15.25 39.26
C GLY A 229 28.94 14.97 40.42
N SER A 230 27.84 15.71 40.50
CA SER A 230 26.84 15.57 41.55
C SER A 230 25.98 14.32 41.32
N ALA A 231 25.51 13.65 42.38
CA ALA A 231 24.63 12.48 42.25
C ALA A 231 23.39 12.58 43.15
N GLY A 232 22.21 12.33 42.59
CA GLY A 232 20.95 12.31 43.32
C GLY A 232 20.89 11.12 44.28
N ILE A 233 20.84 9.93 43.71
CA ILE A 233 20.79 8.65 44.40
C ILE A 233 21.99 7.82 43.95
N VAL A 234 22.81 7.36 44.89
CA VAL A 234 23.89 6.41 44.62
C VAL A 234 23.57 5.12 45.35
N ALA A 235 23.44 4.03 44.61
CA ALA A 235 23.33 2.68 45.14
C ALA A 235 24.58 1.88 44.74
N ASP A 236 25.33 1.44 45.74
CA ASP A 236 26.60 0.74 45.53
C ASP A 236 26.57 -0.63 46.21
N ASN A 237 26.53 -1.71 45.43
CA ASN A 237 26.40 -3.09 45.92
C ASN A 237 25.23 -3.23 46.92
N THR A 238 24.04 -2.76 46.52
CA THR A 238 22.86 -2.77 47.39
C THR A 238 21.57 -2.99 46.59
N LEU A 239 20.57 -3.56 47.26
CA LEU A 239 19.20 -3.70 46.77
C LEU A 239 18.35 -2.54 47.29
N VAL A 240 17.80 -1.74 46.38
CA VAL A 240 16.86 -0.65 46.63
C VAL A 240 15.49 -1.08 46.08
N PRO A 241 14.61 -1.69 46.90
CA PRO A 241 13.32 -2.18 46.43
C PRO A 241 12.33 -1.04 46.15
N ALA A 242 11.28 -1.34 45.37
CA ALA A 242 10.18 -0.42 45.09
C ALA A 242 9.60 0.18 46.39
N GLY A 243 9.24 1.47 46.36
CA GLY A 243 8.75 2.21 47.52
C GLY A 243 9.84 2.75 48.45
N THR A 244 11.12 2.49 48.18
CA THR A 244 12.23 3.03 48.98
C THR A 244 12.53 4.49 48.67
N VAL A 245 12.48 4.89 47.39
CA VAL A 245 12.83 6.25 46.94
C VAL A 245 11.75 6.84 46.00
N ASP A 246 10.54 6.29 46.04
CA ASP A 246 9.49 6.59 45.06
C ASP A 246 8.94 8.02 45.20
N GLY A 247 8.72 8.71 44.09
CA GLY A 247 8.18 10.08 44.06
C GLY A 247 9.22 11.18 44.28
N THR A 248 10.44 10.84 44.70
CA THR A 248 11.48 11.80 45.07
C THR A 248 11.79 12.81 43.97
N SER A 249 11.91 14.10 44.33
CA SER A 249 12.29 15.19 43.42
C SER A 249 13.77 15.56 43.56
N ILE A 250 14.52 15.52 42.46
CA ILE A 250 15.96 15.79 42.37
C ILE A 250 16.19 16.93 41.37
N THR A 251 16.79 18.03 41.83
CA THR A 251 17.10 19.20 41.01
C THR A 251 18.60 19.49 41.08
N PHE A 252 19.29 19.46 39.94
CA PHE A 252 20.67 19.88 39.82
C PHE A 252 20.76 21.36 39.44
N THR A 253 21.52 22.13 40.21
CA THR A 253 21.79 23.56 39.99
C THR A 253 23.12 23.81 39.28
N GLY A 254 24.02 22.81 39.25
CA GLY A 254 25.28 22.82 38.49
C GLY A 254 25.21 22.12 37.14
N ILE A 255 26.38 21.92 36.51
CA ILE A 255 26.53 21.10 35.30
C ILE A 255 27.01 19.68 35.67
N ALA A 256 26.65 18.66 34.87
CA ALA A 256 27.07 17.26 35.02
C ALA A 256 26.51 16.46 36.23
N GLY A 257 25.30 16.76 36.72
CA GLY A 257 24.63 15.97 37.77
C GLY A 257 23.98 14.67 37.27
N THR A 258 24.10 13.57 38.02
CA THR A 258 23.52 12.24 37.71
C THR A 258 22.35 11.92 38.64
N GLY A 259 21.14 11.73 38.09
CA GLY A 259 19.95 11.41 38.90
C GLY A 259 20.11 10.14 39.74
N ILE A 260 20.45 9.02 39.09
CA ILE A 260 20.71 7.72 39.74
C ILE A 260 22.04 7.14 39.26
N THR A 261 22.84 6.65 40.19
CA THR A 261 24.07 5.89 39.93
C THR A 261 23.95 4.53 40.59
N ALA A 262 23.95 3.45 39.80
CA ALA A 262 23.96 2.07 40.27
C ALA A 262 25.31 1.42 39.95
N THR A 263 26.04 1.00 41.00
CA THR A 263 27.39 0.43 40.85
C THR A 263 27.56 -0.91 41.56
N ARG A 264 28.52 -1.71 41.08
CA ARG A 264 28.96 -2.97 41.70
C ARG A 264 27.81 -3.95 42.01
N GLY A 265 26.91 -4.16 41.06
CA GLY A 265 25.80 -5.10 41.22
C GLY A 265 24.60 -4.57 42.01
N ALA A 266 24.41 -3.25 42.05
CA ALA A 266 23.25 -2.65 42.69
C ALA A 266 21.96 -2.93 41.89
N ASP A 267 20.85 -3.25 42.57
CA ASP A 267 19.52 -3.41 41.97
C ASP A 267 18.57 -2.36 42.54
N ILE A 268 18.17 -1.41 41.72
CA ILE A 268 17.30 -0.29 42.11
C ILE A 268 15.96 -0.44 41.40
N THR A 269 14.88 -0.44 42.16
CA THR A 269 13.52 -0.28 41.65
C THR A 269 12.91 0.99 42.24
N ALA A 270 12.50 1.92 41.37
CA ALA A 270 11.91 3.19 41.78
C ALA A 270 10.69 3.57 40.92
N SER A 271 9.77 4.35 41.47
CA SER A 271 8.64 4.91 40.71
C SER A 271 8.44 6.40 40.97
N GLY A 272 7.86 7.16 40.03
CA GLY A 272 7.43 8.55 40.27
C GLY A 272 8.55 9.58 40.43
N LEU A 273 9.81 9.24 40.12
CA LEU A 273 10.96 10.14 40.31
C LEU A 273 10.88 11.36 39.40
N THR A 274 11.22 12.54 39.90
CA THR A 274 11.42 13.73 39.04
C THR A 274 12.89 14.15 39.11
N VAL A 275 13.59 14.17 37.98
CA VAL A 275 14.98 14.64 37.89
C VAL A 275 15.05 15.82 36.94
N GLN A 276 15.65 16.93 37.38
CA GLN A 276 15.83 18.17 36.63
C GLN A 276 17.26 18.72 36.81
N GLY A 277 17.78 19.49 35.86
CA GLY A 277 19.16 20.04 35.84
C GLY A 277 20.09 19.48 34.75
N ALA A 278 21.33 19.95 34.62
CA ALA A 278 22.26 19.51 33.58
C ALA A 278 23.06 18.27 34.02
N GLY A 279 23.22 17.26 33.16
CA GLY A 279 24.04 16.07 33.43
C GLY A 279 23.46 14.75 32.88
N MET A 280 23.41 13.68 33.68
CA MET A 280 22.91 12.35 33.30
C MET A 280 21.62 12.02 34.06
N GLY A 281 20.70 11.25 33.46
CA GLY A 281 19.54 10.75 34.20
C GLY A 281 19.92 9.59 35.13
N VAL A 282 20.43 8.52 34.54
CA VAL A 282 20.71 7.24 35.17
C VAL A 282 21.99 6.67 34.59
N VAL A 283 22.87 6.17 35.45
CA VAL A 283 24.09 5.46 35.07
C VAL A 283 24.10 4.13 35.81
N ALA A 284 24.31 3.05 35.08
CA ALA A 284 24.44 1.70 35.62
C ALA A 284 25.67 1.01 35.04
N ASP A 285 26.49 0.41 35.89
CA ASP A 285 27.66 -0.39 35.51
C ASP A 285 27.37 -1.91 35.48
N THR A 286 28.42 -2.70 35.29
CA THR A 286 28.42 -4.16 35.21
C THR A 286 27.64 -4.82 36.36
N GLN A 287 26.70 -5.70 36.03
CA GLN A 287 25.83 -6.46 36.95
C GLN A 287 24.79 -5.64 37.71
N SER A 288 24.71 -4.32 37.49
CA SER A 288 23.71 -3.47 38.13
C SER A 288 22.38 -3.51 37.35
N ARG A 289 21.25 -3.32 38.04
CA ARG A 289 19.90 -3.26 37.46
C ARG A 289 19.21 -2.00 37.95
N VAL A 290 18.61 -1.24 37.04
CA VAL A 290 17.82 -0.05 37.37
C VAL A 290 16.46 -0.14 36.69
N ALA A 291 15.40 -0.36 37.48
CA ALA A 291 14.02 -0.44 37.03
C ALA A 291 13.26 0.81 37.48
N ILE A 292 12.86 1.69 36.55
CA ILE A 292 12.17 2.95 36.89
C ILE A 292 10.84 3.06 36.13
N SER A 293 9.76 3.36 36.83
CA SER A 293 8.43 3.61 36.24
C SER A 293 7.88 5.00 36.61
N ASN A 294 7.00 5.57 35.79
CA ASN A 294 6.33 6.87 36.04
C ASN A 294 7.24 8.07 36.43
N ALA A 295 8.52 8.05 36.07
CA ALA A 295 9.46 9.15 36.31
C ALA A 295 9.41 10.26 35.23
N ALA A 296 9.93 11.44 35.55
CA ALA A 296 10.14 12.52 34.62
C ALA A 296 11.60 12.96 34.72
N PHE A 297 12.39 12.65 33.69
CA PHE A 297 13.75 13.17 33.58
C PHE A 297 13.75 14.30 32.57
N THR A 298 13.99 15.48 33.11
CA THR A 298 14.39 16.66 32.37
C THR A 298 15.93 16.61 32.56
N ILE A 299 16.80 16.53 31.53
CA ILE A 299 18.29 16.79 31.53
C ILE A 299 18.88 17.85 30.47
N SER A 300 19.49 19.01 30.82
CA SER A 300 19.78 20.15 29.87
C SER A 300 21.24 20.26 29.48
N ASP A 301 21.89 19.14 29.27
CA ASP A 301 23.26 19.11 28.82
C ASP A 301 23.29 18.61 27.38
N SER A 302 24.12 19.22 26.53
CA SER A 302 24.38 18.76 25.17
C SER A 302 25.18 17.44 25.14
N HIS A 303 25.79 17.03 26.25
CA HIS A 303 26.68 15.87 26.34
C HIS A 303 26.16 14.72 27.22
N GLY A 304 24.99 14.87 27.86
CA GLY A 304 24.48 13.90 28.84
C GLY A 304 23.33 13.02 28.32
N GLY A 305 23.35 11.72 28.64
CA GLY A 305 22.29 10.76 28.35
C GLY A 305 21.34 10.52 29.52
N ILE A 306 20.08 10.18 29.25
CA ILE A 306 19.08 9.86 30.28
C ILE A 306 19.40 8.53 30.94
N VAL A 307 19.87 7.55 30.18
CA VAL A 307 20.37 6.28 30.72
C VAL A 307 21.65 5.95 29.98
N ARG A 308 22.72 5.66 30.72
CA ARG A 308 23.94 5.08 30.19
C ARG A 308 24.21 3.78 30.94
N THR A 309 23.92 2.67 30.28
CA THR A 309 24.40 1.36 30.71
C THR A 309 25.81 1.15 30.16
N ILE A 310 26.75 0.79 31.02
CA ILE A 310 28.11 0.38 30.65
C ILE A 310 28.28 -1.06 31.11
N GLU A 311 28.62 -1.97 30.19
CA GLU A 311 28.80 -3.41 30.49
C GLU A 311 27.47 -4.12 30.89
N PRO A 312 27.36 -5.47 31.00
CA PRO A 312 26.04 -6.12 31.05
C PRO A 312 25.30 -5.75 32.33
N SER A 313 24.29 -4.90 32.17
CA SER A 313 23.39 -4.39 33.19
C SER A 313 21.97 -4.44 32.59
N GLY A 314 20.97 -4.83 33.38
CA GLY A 314 19.62 -5.17 32.91
C GLY A 314 18.59 -4.09 33.28
N ALA A 315 18.79 -2.87 32.82
CA ALA A 315 17.97 -1.71 33.22
C ALA A 315 16.65 -1.62 32.43
N THR A 316 15.53 -1.30 33.10
CA THR A 316 14.16 -1.19 32.54
C THR A 316 13.54 0.18 32.87
N PHE A 317 13.04 0.94 31.90
CA PHE A 317 12.48 2.30 32.10
C PHE A 317 11.06 2.42 31.56
N GLY A 318 10.21 3.26 32.17
CA GLY A 318 8.75 3.26 32.00
C GLY A 318 8.05 4.61 31.77
N THR A 319 8.70 5.66 31.22
CA THR A 319 8.36 7.06 31.59
C THR A 319 8.66 8.17 30.54
N THR A 320 8.02 9.34 30.66
CA THR A 320 8.08 10.49 29.72
C THR A 320 9.21 11.49 30.04
N PHE A 321 9.94 11.95 29.01
CA PHE A 321 11.09 12.86 29.09
C PHE A 321 10.86 14.13 28.25
N LEU A 322 11.12 15.30 28.82
CA LEU A 322 11.04 16.61 28.15
C LEU A 322 12.41 17.32 28.27
N ARG A 323 13.21 17.46 27.18
CA ARG A 323 14.30 18.47 27.14
C ARG A 323 15.10 18.67 25.86
N GLN A 324 15.78 19.83 25.74
CA GLN A 324 17.01 20.15 24.99
C GLN A 324 18.24 19.31 25.47
N GLY A 325 18.60 18.22 24.77
CA GLY A 325 19.75 17.34 25.09
C GLY A 325 19.40 15.85 25.28
N ALA A 326 20.35 14.93 25.01
CA ALA A 326 20.21 13.55 24.47
C ALA A 326 19.31 12.50 25.18
N GLY A 327 18.91 11.44 24.45
CA GLY A 327 17.98 10.40 24.92
C GLY A 327 18.62 9.16 25.59
N LEU A 328 18.35 7.93 25.11
CA LEU A 328 18.73 6.67 25.78
C LEU A 328 19.98 6.01 25.18
N PHE A 329 20.94 5.55 25.99
CA PHE A 329 22.19 4.95 25.53
C PHE A 329 22.45 3.56 26.13
N ALA A 330 22.63 2.56 25.26
CA ALA A 330 23.14 1.24 25.61
C ALA A 330 24.59 1.08 25.10
N LEU A 331 25.59 1.18 25.98
CA LEU A 331 27.02 1.09 25.63
C LEU A 331 27.62 -0.19 26.23
N GLY A 332 27.41 -1.32 25.56
CA GLY A 332 27.87 -2.63 26.02
C GLY A 332 27.01 -3.29 27.09
N GLY A 333 25.71 -3.00 27.18
CA GLY A 333 24.77 -3.72 28.06
C GLY A 333 23.31 -3.60 27.58
N GLU A 334 22.36 -4.13 28.36
CA GLU A 334 20.94 -4.18 27.99
C GLU A 334 20.18 -2.94 28.53
N LEU A 335 19.35 -2.35 27.68
CA LEU A 335 18.48 -1.24 28.02
C LEU A 335 17.07 -1.51 27.52
N VAL A 336 16.13 -1.75 28.42
CA VAL A 336 14.71 -1.89 28.10
C VAL A 336 13.98 -0.59 28.46
N ALA A 337 13.20 -0.05 27.53
CA ALA A 337 12.37 1.13 27.71
C ALA A 337 10.96 0.80 27.22
N ASP A 338 9.96 0.77 28.09
CA ASP A 338 8.56 0.47 27.75
C ASP A 338 7.66 1.67 28.09
N GLN A 339 6.76 2.10 27.21
CA GLN A 339 5.92 3.28 27.42
C GLN A 339 6.72 4.57 27.72
N VAL A 340 7.94 4.66 27.16
CA VAL A 340 8.85 5.78 27.36
C VAL A 340 8.63 6.85 26.30
N SER A 341 8.62 8.13 26.67
CA SER A 341 8.63 9.24 25.69
C SER A 341 9.98 9.96 25.74
N VAL A 342 10.72 9.99 24.64
CA VAL A 342 12.02 10.65 24.51
C VAL A 342 11.85 11.87 23.62
N GLN A 343 12.12 13.08 24.13
CA GLN A 343 12.14 14.30 23.31
C GLN A 343 13.52 14.95 23.36
N VAL A 344 14.12 15.20 22.19
CA VAL A 344 15.48 15.76 22.02
C VAL A 344 15.54 16.87 20.94
N PRO A 345 15.27 18.15 21.28
CA PRO A 345 15.43 19.34 20.45
C PRO A 345 16.86 19.91 20.55
N ALA A 346 17.85 19.15 20.10
CA ALA A 346 19.24 19.59 20.03
C ALA A 346 19.91 19.05 18.76
N ASP A 347 20.89 19.78 18.22
CA ASP A 347 21.59 19.40 16.99
C ASP A 347 22.59 18.27 17.25
N GLY A 348 22.76 17.34 16.30
CA GLY A 348 23.77 16.27 16.36
C GLY A 348 23.54 15.18 17.41
N VAL A 349 22.32 15.05 17.92
CA VAL A 349 21.97 14.16 19.04
C VAL A 349 21.21 12.90 18.61
N TYR A 350 21.09 11.94 19.51
CA TYR A 350 20.36 10.68 19.32
C TYR A 350 19.17 10.61 20.28
N GLY A 351 18.02 10.15 19.79
CA GLY A 351 16.87 9.79 20.61
C GLY A 351 17.15 8.50 21.38
N VAL A 352 17.50 7.42 20.68
CA VAL A 352 18.05 6.21 21.30
C VAL A 352 19.30 5.75 20.55
N PHE A 353 20.28 5.21 21.26
CA PHE A 353 21.58 4.85 20.71
C PHE A 353 22.13 3.57 21.34
N ALA A 354 22.49 2.58 20.53
CA ALA A 354 23.19 1.38 20.96
C ALA A 354 24.57 1.28 20.30
N SER A 355 25.61 1.01 21.10
CA SER A 355 26.96 0.72 20.63
C SER A 355 27.70 -0.19 21.61
N HIS A 356 28.91 -0.60 21.24
CA HIS A 356 29.84 -1.31 22.12
C HIS A 356 30.28 -0.45 23.32
N SER A 357 30.72 -1.10 24.40
CA SER A 357 31.38 -0.41 25.51
C SER A 357 32.79 0.02 25.11
N VAL A 358 33.17 1.25 25.45
CA VAL A 358 34.56 1.73 25.30
C VAL A 358 35.48 1.12 26.37
N LEU A 359 34.91 0.79 27.55
CA LEU A 359 35.66 0.25 28.69
C LEU A 359 35.81 -1.28 28.61
N ALA A 360 34.85 -1.96 27.98
CA ALA A 360 34.88 -3.39 27.68
C ALA A 360 34.46 -3.64 26.23
N PRO A 361 35.39 -3.49 25.26
CA PRO A 361 35.06 -3.57 23.83
C PRO A 361 34.29 -4.82 23.42
N ALA A 362 34.54 -5.97 24.07
CA ALA A 362 33.84 -7.22 23.76
C ALA A 362 32.32 -7.21 24.06
N THR A 363 31.78 -6.19 24.72
CA THR A 363 30.35 -6.13 25.08
C THR A 363 29.59 -5.17 24.18
N MET A 364 28.45 -5.63 23.65
CA MET A 364 27.58 -4.88 22.73
C MET A 364 26.35 -4.32 23.45
N GLY A 365 25.93 -3.13 23.05
CA GLY A 365 24.68 -2.55 23.53
C GLY A 365 23.48 -3.23 22.88
N ASP A 366 22.50 -3.60 23.70
CA ASP A 366 21.19 -4.07 23.26
C ASP A 366 20.10 -3.15 23.84
N LEU A 367 19.38 -2.43 22.97
CA LEU A 367 18.36 -1.48 23.37
C LEU A 367 16.99 -1.92 22.86
N ARG A 368 16.06 -2.22 23.76
CA ARG A 368 14.68 -2.57 23.44
C ARG A 368 13.73 -1.46 23.84
N PHE A 369 13.11 -0.80 22.86
CA PHE A 369 12.20 0.31 23.04
C PHE A 369 10.78 -0.08 22.62
N VAL A 370 9.85 -0.13 23.57
CA VAL A 370 8.54 -0.77 23.45
C VAL A 370 7.46 0.26 23.73
N ASN A 371 6.45 0.35 22.87
CA ASN A 371 5.27 1.21 23.02
C ASN A 371 5.56 2.68 23.39
N GLY A 372 6.74 3.19 23.03
CA GLY A 372 7.19 4.52 23.40
C GLY A 372 7.13 5.51 22.24
N THR A 373 7.42 6.77 22.54
CA THR A 373 7.56 7.84 21.54
C THR A 373 8.98 8.38 21.54
N ILE A 374 9.56 8.66 20.38
CA ILE A 374 10.85 9.35 20.22
C ILE A 374 10.59 10.57 19.33
N ILE A 375 10.93 11.77 19.79
CA ILE A 375 10.84 13.02 19.03
C ILE A 375 12.21 13.70 19.06
N THR A 376 12.89 13.79 17.92
CA THR A 376 14.10 14.62 17.80
C THR A 376 13.88 15.80 16.88
N SER A 377 14.49 16.95 17.17
CA SER A 377 14.21 18.18 16.42
C SER A 377 15.39 19.15 16.30
N GLY A 378 16.62 18.68 16.42
CA GLY A 378 17.77 19.45 15.96
C GLY A 378 18.25 19.01 14.58
N ASN A 379 19.10 19.84 13.96
CA ASN A 379 19.79 19.49 12.73
C ASN A 379 20.73 18.31 12.98
N ALA A 380 20.85 17.41 12.00
CA ALA A 380 21.66 16.19 12.12
C ALA A 380 21.34 15.34 13.36
N ALA A 381 20.12 15.43 13.90
CA ALA A 381 19.66 14.58 14.98
C ALA A 381 19.17 13.22 14.44
N TYR A 382 19.08 12.21 15.29
CA TYR A 382 18.62 10.88 14.90
C TYR A 382 17.55 10.38 15.86
N GLY A 383 16.56 9.66 15.35
CA GLY A 383 15.55 9.01 16.18
C GLY A 383 16.13 7.82 16.94
N ALA A 384 16.45 6.75 16.22
CA ALA A 384 17.05 5.53 16.78
C ALA A 384 18.31 5.12 16.02
N VAL A 385 19.39 4.81 16.73
CA VAL A 385 20.69 4.51 16.13
C VAL A 385 21.30 3.25 16.70
N SER A 386 21.78 2.38 15.81
CA SER A 386 22.67 1.26 16.15
C SER A 386 24.00 1.43 15.44
N ALA A 387 25.09 1.56 16.20
CA ALA A 387 26.40 1.89 15.67
C ALA A 387 27.47 0.90 16.15
N GLY A 388 27.96 0.07 15.22
CA GLY A 388 29.11 -0.81 15.44
C GLY A 388 30.46 -0.10 15.37
N SER A 389 31.54 -0.88 15.45
CA SER A 389 32.92 -0.38 15.39
C SER A 389 33.75 -1.19 14.39
N PRO A 390 34.68 -0.54 13.64
CA PRO A 390 35.64 -1.26 12.81
C PRO A 390 36.61 -2.14 13.61
N PHE A 391 36.83 -1.80 14.87
CA PHE A 391 37.93 -2.35 15.68
C PHE A 391 37.49 -3.48 16.59
N VAL A 392 36.19 -3.76 16.65
CA VAL A 392 35.58 -4.62 17.65
C VAL A 392 34.54 -5.51 16.97
N ASP A 393 34.67 -6.82 17.16
CA ASP A 393 33.71 -7.80 16.68
C ASP A 393 32.44 -7.80 17.56
N GLY A 394 31.28 -7.99 16.93
CA GLY A 394 29.97 -7.99 17.61
C GLY A 394 29.05 -6.88 17.11
N THR A 395 27.74 -7.11 17.21
CA THR A 395 26.69 -6.27 16.61
C THR A 395 25.83 -5.65 17.70
N PRO A 396 25.86 -4.32 17.88
CA PRO A 396 24.88 -3.65 18.73
C PRO A 396 23.49 -3.72 18.10
N THR A 397 22.46 -3.76 18.92
CA THR A 397 21.07 -3.96 18.50
C THR A 397 20.17 -2.87 19.06
N VAL A 398 19.26 -2.37 18.22
CA VAL A 398 18.08 -1.62 18.68
C VAL A 398 16.83 -2.33 18.19
N THR A 399 15.92 -2.65 19.10
CA THR A 399 14.61 -3.23 18.80
C THR A 399 13.53 -2.22 19.16
N LEU A 400 12.76 -1.77 18.17
CA LEU A 400 11.56 -0.93 18.34
C LEU A 400 10.32 -1.83 18.21
N GLN A 401 9.39 -1.76 19.17
CA GLN A 401 8.15 -2.53 19.11
C GLN A 401 6.96 -1.62 19.47
N GLY A 402 6.03 -1.40 18.55
CA GLY A 402 4.91 -0.47 18.76
C GLY A 402 5.35 0.98 19.01
N ALA A 403 6.55 1.36 18.59
CA ALA A 403 7.14 2.67 18.88
C ALA A 403 6.74 3.73 17.83
N SER A 404 6.68 5.01 18.23
CA SER A 404 6.50 6.15 17.33
C SER A 404 7.75 7.01 17.31
N VAL A 405 8.46 7.06 16.18
CA VAL A 405 9.67 7.88 15.99
C VAL A 405 9.33 9.06 15.07
N THR A 406 9.59 10.28 15.53
CA THR A 406 9.44 11.51 14.74
C THR A 406 10.73 12.32 14.79
N THR A 407 11.29 12.67 13.64
CA THR A 407 12.48 13.52 13.56
C THR A 407 12.20 14.75 12.70
N LEU A 408 12.70 15.91 13.13
CA LEU A 408 12.45 17.22 12.52
C LEU A 408 13.77 17.92 12.21
N ASN A 409 13.79 18.72 11.14
CA ASN A 409 14.91 19.53 10.63
C ASN A 409 15.89 18.78 9.72
N ALA A 410 16.88 19.53 9.21
CA ALA A 410 17.78 19.05 8.16
C ALA A 410 18.68 17.93 8.67
N MET A 411 18.92 16.91 7.84
CA MET A 411 19.71 15.72 8.16
C MET A 411 19.20 14.93 9.39
N ALA A 412 17.95 15.16 9.80
CA ALA A 412 17.42 14.53 11.01
C ALA A 412 16.86 13.13 10.70
N HIS A 413 17.69 12.09 10.68
CA HIS A 413 17.29 10.76 10.22
C HIS A 413 16.43 9.99 11.25
N GLY A 414 15.45 9.22 10.77
CA GLY A 414 14.54 8.46 11.65
C GLY A 414 15.24 7.31 12.34
N LEU A 415 15.74 6.37 11.54
CA LEU A 415 16.56 5.23 11.95
C LEU A 415 17.96 5.40 11.34
N ALA A 416 19.01 5.04 12.08
CA ALA A 416 20.35 4.94 11.52
C ALA A 416 21.08 3.66 11.93
N VAL A 417 21.60 2.94 10.94
CA VAL A 417 22.47 1.77 11.12
C VAL A 417 23.86 2.10 10.61
N ILE A 418 24.86 1.98 11.48
CA ILE A 418 26.21 2.48 11.21
C ILE A 418 27.26 1.41 11.53
N SER A 419 28.22 1.20 10.63
CA SER A 419 29.44 0.40 10.85
C SER A 419 29.22 -1.00 11.45
N GLY A 420 28.18 -1.71 10.99
CA GLY A 420 27.82 -3.06 11.44
C GLY A 420 26.77 -3.11 12.55
N GLY A 421 25.98 -2.05 12.73
CA GLY A 421 24.83 -2.04 13.64
C GLY A 421 23.61 -2.76 13.06
N SER A 422 22.70 -3.16 13.95
CA SER A 422 21.43 -3.80 13.62
C SER A 422 20.23 -3.07 14.24
N ILE A 423 19.18 -2.85 13.46
CA ILE A 423 17.88 -2.33 13.93
C ILE A 423 16.74 -3.26 13.51
N THR A 424 15.87 -3.60 14.45
CA THR A 424 14.59 -4.26 14.18
C THR A 424 13.45 -3.33 14.60
N ALA A 425 12.44 -3.12 13.75
CA ALA A 425 11.26 -2.35 14.08
C ALA A 425 9.99 -3.15 13.76
N VAL A 426 9.16 -3.41 14.77
CA VAL A 426 7.92 -4.17 14.67
C VAL A 426 6.76 -3.24 15.00
N ASP A 427 5.74 -3.18 14.14
CA ASP A 427 4.54 -2.35 14.31
C ASP A 427 4.84 -0.89 14.70
N SER A 428 5.99 -0.38 14.25
CA SER A 428 6.50 0.93 14.64
C SER A 428 6.29 1.93 13.52
N VAL A 429 6.06 3.19 13.89
CA VAL A 429 5.84 4.27 12.94
C VAL A 429 6.96 5.28 13.00
N ILE A 430 7.70 5.41 11.90
CA ILE A 430 8.83 6.30 11.74
C ILE A 430 8.43 7.41 10.75
N ARG A 431 8.55 8.67 11.19
CA ARG A 431 8.26 9.86 10.40
C ARG A 431 9.44 10.81 10.46
N THR A 432 9.93 11.25 9.32
CA THR A 432 11.02 12.24 9.27
C THR A 432 10.60 13.44 8.44
N ARG A 433 10.97 14.65 8.88
CA ARG A 433 10.64 15.90 8.21
C ARG A 433 11.81 16.88 8.21
N GLY A 434 12.48 16.98 7.07
CA GLY A 434 13.49 17.99 6.79
C GLY A 434 14.31 17.61 5.56
N ALA A 435 15.08 18.56 5.03
CA ALA A 435 15.99 18.31 3.93
C ALA A 435 17.00 17.22 4.34
N ASP A 436 17.29 16.26 3.45
CA ASP A 436 18.21 15.14 3.70
C ASP A 436 17.89 14.27 4.93
N ALA A 437 16.68 14.37 5.49
CA ALA A 437 16.23 13.58 6.63
C ALA A 437 15.63 12.24 6.18
N ALA A 438 16.47 11.26 5.85
CA ALA A 438 16.01 9.93 5.44
C ALA A 438 15.24 9.19 6.56
N GLY A 439 14.25 8.37 6.18
CA GLY A 439 13.53 7.52 7.11
C GLY A 439 14.46 6.49 7.78
N LEU A 440 15.21 5.77 6.94
CA LEU A 440 16.30 4.87 7.33
C LEU A 440 17.59 5.32 6.66
N TYR A 441 18.61 5.58 7.45
CA TYR A 441 19.94 5.97 6.99
C TYR A 441 20.96 4.88 7.31
N SER A 442 21.72 4.46 6.30
CA SER A 442 22.82 3.51 6.47
C SER A 442 24.11 4.16 6.05
N SER A 443 25.11 4.10 6.91
CA SER A 443 26.46 4.54 6.59
C SER A 443 27.50 3.65 7.26
N THR A 444 28.76 3.87 6.96
CA THR A 444 29.84 3.17 7.65
C THR A 444 31.04 4.09 7.77
N THR A 445 31.99 3.74 8.63
CA THR A 445 33.38 4.21 8.63
C THR A 445 34.36 3.10 8.24
N SER A 446 33.85 1.87 8.01
CA SER A 446 34.62 0.66 7.66
C SER A 446 34.04 -0.08 6.46
N ALA A 447 34.88 -0.57 5.54
CA ALA A 447 34.42 -1.27 4.35
C ALA A 447 33.99 -2.74 4.58
N THR A 448 34.20 -3.30 5.77
CA THR A 448 34.12 -4.76 5.99
C THR A 448 32.85 -5.24 6.68
N ARG A 449 32.02 -4.35 7.23
CA ARG A 449 30.86 -4.73 8.05
C ARG A 449 29.53 -4.33 7.39
N SER A 450 28.62 -5.28 7.29
CA SER A 450 27.24 -5.04 6.82
C SER A 450 26.38 -4.48 7.94
N ASN A 451 25.62 -3.43 7.63
CA ASN A 451 24.51 -2.97 8.44
C ASN A 451 23.28 -3.83 8.18
N VAL A 452 22.46 -4.06 9.21
CA VAL A 452 21.24 -4.87 9.10
C VAL A 452 20.05 -4.06 9.58
N ALA A 453 18.95 -4.09 8.83
CA ALA A 453 17.68 -3.53 9.27
C ALA A 453 16.52 -4.48 8.94
N SER A 454 15.54 -4.60 9.84
CA SER A 454 14.32 -5.38 9.61
C SER A 454 13.11 -4.58 10.07
N LEU A 455 12.14 -4.37 9.19
CA LEU A 455 10.86 -3.72 9.51
C LEU A 455 9.71 -4.69 9.23
N SER A 456 8.85 -4.92 10.23
CA SER A 456 7.67 -5.78 10.13
C SER A 456 6.44 -5.01 10.57
N GLY A 457 5.44 -4.88 9.70
CA GLY A 457 4.30 -4.00 9.94
C GLY A 457 4.71 -2.52 10.08
N GLY A 458 3.79 -1.70 10.57
CA GLY A 458 4.06 -0.28 10.79
C GLY A 458 4.36 0.51 9.51
N ARG A 459 5.12 1.61 9.64
CA ARG A 459 5.33 2.56 8.53
C ARG A 459 6.63 3.35 8.64
N LEU A 460 7.35 3.51 7.53
CA LEU A 460 8.57 4.32 7.39
C LEU A 460 8.35 5.41 6.33
N VAL A 461 8.23 6.68 6.76
CA VAL A 461 7.99 7.79 5.82
C VAL A 461 8.93 8.96 6.05
N SER A 462 9.56 9.43 4.97
CA SER A 462 10.26 10.72 4.92
C SER A 462 9.44 11.75 4.16
N ALA A 463 9.41 13.00 4.62
CA ALA A 463 8.66 14.05 3.95
C ALA A 463 9.41 14.71 2.78
N GLN A 464 10.74 14.79 2.83
CA GLN A 464 11.55 15.65 1.95
C GLN A 464 12.85 15.00 1.46
N ALA A 465 13.13 13.75 1.84
CA ALA A 465 14.33 13.02 1.47
C ALA A 465 13.98 11.56 1.12
N PRO A 466 14.91 10.74 0.60
CA PRO A 466 14.63 9.32 0.36
C PRO A 466 14.10 8.61 1.61
N ALA A 467 13.16 7.68 1.44
CA ALA A 467 12.68 6.88 2.58
C ALA A 467 13.84 6.04 3.16
N ILE A 468 14.69 5.49 2.28
CA ILE A 468 15.90 4.75 2.63
C ILE A 468 17.12 5.39 1.94
N GLN A 469 18.18 5.66 2.67
CA GLN A 469 19.42 6.20 2.13
C GLN A 469 20.61 5.33 2.57
N VAL A 470 21.38 4.84 1.59
CA VAL A 470 22.58 4.02 1.80
C VAL A 470 23.78 4.77 1.27
N ALA A 471 24.65 5.22 2.18
CA ALA A 471 25.76 6.12 1.89
C ALA A 471 27.12 5.42 2.12
N GLY A 472 27.69 4.86 1.04
CA GLY A 472 29.02 4.24 1.05
C GLY A 472 29.16 3.06 2.01
N SER A 473 28.06 2.38 2.30
CA SER A 473 27.96 1.23 3.20
C SER A 473 27.21 0.08 2.54
N ARG A 474 27.28 -1.11 3.17
CA ARG A 474 26.40 -2.23 2.85
C ARG A 474 25.23 -2.28 3.83
N LEU A 475 24.00 -2.33 3.32
CA LEU A 475 22.78 -2.55 4.08
C LEU A 475 22.07 -3.81 3.58
N ASP A 476 21.80 -4.75 4.47
CA ASP A 476 20.87 -5.85 4.24
C ASP A 476 19.54 -5.51 4.97
N LEU A 477 18.46 -5.32 4.21
CA LEU A 477 17.16 -4.80 4.66
C LEU A 477 16.04 -5.80 4.37
N THR A 478 15.26 -6.13 5.40
CA THR A 478 14.03 -6.93 5.28
C THR A 478 12.81 -6.06 5.59
N LEU A 479 11.79 -6.15 4.72
CA LEU A 479 10.49 -5.50 4.86
C LEU A 479 9.40 -6.57 4.84
N ALA A 480 8.57 -6.66 5.88
CA ALA A 480 7.58 -7.74 6.02
C ALA A 480 6.23 -7.25 6.59
N GLU A 481 5.24 -8.15 6.57
CA GLU A 481 3.96 -8.02 7.28
C GLU A 481 3.21 -6.70 7.01
N GLY A 482 3.16 -6.24 5.76
CA GLY A 482 2.36 -5.05 5.41
C GLY A 482 3.05 -3.71 5.69
N VAL A 483 4.35 -3.68 5.97
CA VAL A 483 5.06 -2.40 6.18
C VAL A 483 4.88 -1.45 4.99
N GLU A 484 4.54 -0.21 5.30
CA GLU A 484 4.43 0.88 4.33
C GLU A 484 5.72 1.70 4.31
N VAL A 485 6.39 1.80 3.17
CA VAL A 485 7.61 2.60 2.99
C VAL A 485 7.39 3.60 1.87
N GLY A 486 7.56 4.89 2.15
CA GLY A 486 7.34 5.93 1.14
C GLY A 486 8.03 7.24 1.45
N SER A 487 8.12 8.11 0.44
CA SER A 487 8.68 9.44 0.60
C SER A 487 7.85 10.52 -0.10
N GLY A 488 7.68 11.66 0.58
CA GLY A 488 7.13 12.88 -0.01
C GLY A 488 8.05 13.53 -1.06
N SER A 489 9.33 13.14 -1.13
CA SER A 489 10.23 13.53 -2.23
C SER A 489 10.03 12.68 -3.50
N GLY A 490 9.23 11.62 -3.43
CA GLY A 490 9.06 10.65 -4.50
C GLY A 490 10.22 9.65 -4.65
N THR A 491 11.14 9.56 -3.68
CA THR A 491 12.29 8.63 -3.71
C THR A 491 12.13 7.55 -2.64
N LEU A 492 11.94 6.30 -3.07
CA LEU A 492 11.88 5.14 -2.19
C LEU A 492 13.24 4.90 -1.54
N PHE A 493 14.28 4.76 -2.36
CA PHE A 493 15.64 4.66 -1.85
C PHE A 493 16.68 5.34 -2.74
N SER A 494 17.79 5.71 -2.12
CA SER A 494 19.02 6.14 -2.79
C SER A 494 20.21 5.31 -2.28
N VAL A 495 20.98 4.74 -3.19
CA VAL A 495 22.23 4.03 -2.90
C VAL A 495 23.37 4.75 -3.61
N ALA A 496 24.28 5.30 -2.81
CA ALA A 496 25.34 6.19 -3.27
C ALA A 496 26.71 5.75 -2.76
N ALA A 497 27.76 6.01 -3.55
CA ALA A 497 29.13 5.84 -3.11
C ALA A 497 29.59 7.06 -2.29
N VAL A 498 30.43 6.85 -1.27
CA VAL A 498 31.01 7.94 -0.48
C VAL A 498 32.52 7.81 -0.45
N GLY A 499 33.19 8.69 -1.20
CA GLY A 499 34.62 8.58 -1.47
C GLY A 499 34.93 7.30 -2.26
N ALA A 500 35.89 6.51 -1.79
CA ALA A 500 36.25 5.23 -2.42
C ALA A 500 35.35 4.05 -2.02
N ARG A 501 34.28 4.29 -1.27
CA ARG A 501 33.40 3.24 -0.73
C ARG A 501 32.10 3.16 -1.51
N SER A 502 31.86 2.02 -2.15
CA SER A 502 30.60 1.73 -2.84
C SER A 502 29.44 1.60 -1.85
N GLY A 503 28.25 2.06 -2.24
CA GLY A 503 27.01 1.72 -1.57
C GLY A 503 26.49 0.37 -2.05
N SER A 504 25.94 -0.44 -1.15
CA SER A 504 25.31 -1.73 -1.47
C SER A 504 24.01 -1.90 -0.69
N LEU A 505 22.89 -2.10 -1.36
CA LEU A 505 21.61 -2.44 -0.74
C LEU A 505 21.17 -3.84 -1.16
N GLY A 506 20.95 -4.74 -0.19
CA GLY A 506 20.16 -5.94 -0.39
C GLY A 506 18.79 -5.76 0.27
N LEU A 507 17.73 -5.67 -0.53
CA LEU A 507 16.35 -5.48 -0.05
C LEU A 507 15.53 -6.75 -0.31
N THR A 508 14.92 -7.30 0.75
CA THR A 508 13.89 -8.34 0.64
C THR A 508 12.57 -7.80 1.15
N ALA A 509 11.52 -7.84 0.33
CA ALA A 509 10.21 -7.30 0.67
C ALA A 509 9.11 -8.35 0.46
N THR A 510 8.35 -8.66 1.52
CA THR A 510 7.23 -9.62 1.51
C THR A 510 5.97 -8.97 2.06
N GLY A 511 4.91 -8.90 1.25
CA GLY A 511 3.66 -8.23 1.65
C GLY A 511 3.78 -6.72 1.86
N ALA A 512 4.87 -6.07 1.43
CA ALA A 512 5.14 -4.66 1.72
C ALA A 512 4.50 -3.70 0.69
N SER A 513 4.21 -2.46 1.10
CA SER A 513 3.83 -1.37 0.19
C SER A 513 4.99 -0.40 0.04
N LEU A 514 5.53 -0.28 -1.16
CA LEU A 514 6.69 0.56 -1.48
C LEU A 514 6.24 1.71 -2.40
N ASP A 515 6.51 2.96 -2.02
CA ASP A 515 6.19 4.15 -2.80
C ASP A 515 7.46 4.96 -3.08
N GLY A 516 7.74 5.19 -4.37
CA GLY A 516 8.82 6.07 -4.81
C GLY A 516 9.72 5.45 -5.87
N ALA A 517 10.60 6.30 -6.42
CA ALA A 517 11.68 5.89 -7.30
C ALA A 517 12.82 5.23 -6.52
N ALA A 518 13.38 4.17 -7.07
CA ALA A 518 14.60 3.52 -6.59
C ALA A 518 15.81 4.05 -7.36
N LEU A 519 16.81 4.63 -6.68
CA LEU A 519 17.96 5.24 -7.33
C LEU A 519 19.25 4.58 -6.88
N THR A 520 20.01 4.04 -7.83
CA THR A 520 21.34 3.46 -7.60
C THR A 520 22.37 4.24 -8.42
N GLU A 521 23.29 4.91 -7.74
CA GLU A 521 24.30 5.73 -8.41
C GLU A 521 25.41 4.87 -9.05
N PRO A 522 26.12 5.40 -10.07
CA PRO A 522 27.29 4.73 -10.64
C PRO A 522 28.32 4.34 -9.56
N GLY A 523 28.85 3.12 -9.65
CA GLY A 523 29.80 2.57 -8.67
C GLY A 523 29.15 2.00 -7.40
N SER A 524 27.82 2.05 -7.28
CA SER A 524 27.03 1.39 -6.24
C SER A 524 26.22 0.22 -6.78
N TYR A 525 25.64 -0.57 -5.87
CA TYR A 525 24.89 -1.78 -6.19
C TYR A 525 23.58 -1.88 -5.40
N SER A 526 22.50 -2.31 -6.03
CA SER A 526 21.26 -2.63 -5.35
C SER A 526 20.66 -3.94 -5.86
N GLU A 527 20.23 -4.78 -4.93
CA GLU A 527 19.52 -6.03 -5.20
C GLU A 527 18.19 -6.00 -4.48
N MET A 528 17.11 -6.18 -5.23
CA MET A 528 15.75 -6.22 -4.72
C MET A 528 15.13 -7.58 -4.98
N GLN A 529 14.62 -8.20 -3.92
CA GLN A 529 13.81 -9.42 -3.98
C GLN A 529 12.39 -9.06 -3.52
N LEU A 530 11.49 -8.88 -4.49
CA LEU A 530 10.09 -8.57 -4.23
C LEU A 530 9.30 -9.88 -4.22
N GLN A 531 8.78 -10.26 -3.05
CA GLN A 531 8.04 -11.49 -2.82
C GLN A 531 6.52 -11.26 -2.86
N ALA A 532 5.75 -12.35 -2.67
CA ALA A 532 4.30 -12.37 -2.69
C ALA A 532 3.67 -11.26 -1.84
N GLY A 533 2.64 -10.63 -2.39
CA GLY A 533 1.87 -9.57 -1.73
C GLY A 533 2.57 -8.20 -1.69
N THR A 534 3.82 -8.10 -2.14
CA THR A 534 4.51 -6.80 -2.24
C THR A 534 3.99 -6.00 -3.44
N ARG A 535 3.73 -4.70 -3.23
CA ARG A 535 3.40 -3.75 -4.30
C ARG A 535 4.39 -2.60 -4.29
N TRP A 536 4.99 -2.32 -5.44
CA TRP A 536 5.86 -1.17 -5.63
C TRP A 536 5.21 -0.15 -6.57
N ALA A 537 4.75 0.98 -6.02
CA ALA A 537 4.26 2.13 -6.76
C ALA A 537 5.44 3.04 -7.16
N MET A 538 5.87 2.97 -8.41
CA MET A 538 6.97 3.75 -8.95
C MET A 538 6.51 5.15 -9.37
N THR A 539 6.85 6.17 -8.59
CA THR A 539 6.47 7.57 -8.90
C THR A 539 7.50 8.30 -9.78
N GLY A 540 8.68 7.72 -10.01
CA GLY A 540 9.72 8.25 -10.90
C GLY A 540 10.54 7.14 -11.56
N SER A 541 11.32 7.50 -12.58
CA SER A 541 12.27 6.56 -13.20
C SER A 541 13.24 6.02 -12.17
N SER A 542 13.51 4.73 -12.25
CA SER A 542 14.25 3.98 -11.24
C SER A 542 15.40 3.20 -11.87
N VAL A 543 16.46 2.99 -11.09
CA VAL A 543 17.66 2.25 -11.45
C VAL A 543 17.98 1.27 -10.31
N VAL A 544 17.94 -0.03 -10.63
CA VAL A 544 18.20 -1.13 -9.68
C VAL A 544 19.22 -2.07 -10.32
N SER A 545 20.24 -2.55 -9.62
CA SER A 545 21.23 -3.42 -10.29
C SER A 545 20.67 -4.81 -10.58
N ARG A 546 20.04 -5.45 -9.59
CA ARG A 546 19.37 -6.75 -9.74
C ARG A 546 17.98 -6.73 -9.15
N LEU A 547 17.01 -7.27 -9.88
CA LEU A 547 15.62 -7.33 -9.45
C LEU A 547 15.04 -8.72 -9.68
N ALA A 548 14.64 -9.38 -8.61
CA ALA A 548 13.83 -10.60 -8.65
C ALA A 548 12.38 -10.26 -8.28
N ASN A 549 11.45 -10.49 -9.21
CA ASN A 549 10.02 -10.25 -9.06
C ASN A 549 9.28 -11.58 -8.84
N ARG A 550 9.21 -12.02 -7.58
CA ARG A 550 8.59 -13.27 -7.14
C ARG A 550 7.15 -13.04 -6.70
N THR A 551 6.24 -12.93 -7.66
CA THR A 551 4.80 -12.70 -7.43
C THR A 551 4.43 -11.36 -6.77
N ALA A 552 5.24 -10.32 -7.00
CA ALA A 552 4.93 -8.93 -6.63
C ALA A 552 4.31 -8.15 -7.79
N ASP A 553 3.72 -6.98 -7.51
CA ASP A 553 3.19 -6.06 -8.53
C ASP A 553 4.00 -4.76 -8.56
N ILE A 554 4.72 -4.52 -9.66
CA ILE A 554 5.45 -3.28 -9.91
C ILE A 554 4.57 -2.39 -10.77
N VAL A 555 4.17 -1.23 -10.25
CA VAL A 555 3.18 -0.35 -10.88
C VAL A 555 3.80 0.99 -11.18
N PHE A 556 3.95 1.31 -12.46
CA PHE A 556 4.37 2.63 -12.90
C PHE A 556 3.25 3.64 -12.62
N GLY A 557 3.59 4.70 -11.88
CA GLY A 557 2.67 5.81 -11.63
C GLY A 557 2.30 6.52 -12.92
N MET A 558 1.11 7.14 -12.93
CA MET A 558 0.56 7.79 -14.12
C MET A 558 1.55 8.78 -14.77
N PRO A 559 1.49 8.95 -16.11
CA PRO A 559 2.33 9.91 -16.81
C PRO A 559 2.13 11.33 -16.26
N VAL A 560 3.23 12.06 -16.08
CA VAL A 560 3.21 13.44 -15.55
C VAL A 560 3.43 14.42 -16.69
N GLY A 561 2.39 15.17 -17.05
CA GLY A 561 2.39 16.06 -18.22
C GLY A 561 1.48 15.56 -19.33
N SER A 562 1.79 15.87 -20.59
CA SER A 562 1.00 15.39 -21.73
C SER A 562 1.28 13.91 -21.98
N ALA A 563 0.26 13.06 -21.92
CA ALA A 563 0.39 11.62 -22.21
C ALA A 563 0.81 11.33 -23.67
N ALA A 564 0.64 12.28 -24.60
CA ALA A 564 1.17 12.13 -25.95
C ALA A 564 2.70 12.35 -26.06
N SER A 565 3.38 12.73 -24.96
CA SER A 565 4.82 12.96 -24.92
C SER A 565 5.55 11.83 -24.18
N LEU A 566 6.62 11.31 -24.80
CA LEU A 566 7.48 10.28 -24.19
C LEU A 566 8.10 10.73 -22.86
N ALA A 567 8.36 12.03 -22.67
CA ALA A 567 8.96 12.57 -21.46
C ALA A 567 8.07 12.45 -20.21
N SER A 568 6.77 12.21 -20.40
CA SER A 568 5.80 12.03 -19.30
C SER A 568 5.88 10.64 -18.65
N TYR A 569 6.48 9.67 -19.35
CA TYR A 569 6.59 8.26 -18.94
C TYR A 569 7.92 7.98 -18.24
N LYS A 570 7.97 6.87 -17.50
CA LYS A 570 9.09 6.52 -16.62
C LYS A 570 9.77 5.25 -17.12
N THR A 571 10.97 5.02 -16.62
CA THR A 571 11.75 3.82 -16.91
C THR A 571 12.14 3.10 -15.64
N LEU A 572 12.07 1.76 -15.64
CA LEU A 572 12.76 0.92 -14.66
C LEU A 572 13.99 0.33 -15.34
N THR A 573 15.18 0.81 -15.00
CA THR A 573 16.43 0.31 -15.56
C THR A 573 17.05 -0.71 -14.62
N VAL A 574 17.33 -1.90 -15.16
CA VAL A 574 17.95 -3.02 -14.42
C VAL A 574 19.08 -3.67 -15.21
N THR A 575 20.09 -4.19 -14.53
CA THR A 575 21.13 -5.00 -15.18
C THR A 575 20.68 -6.45 -15.29
N GLU A 576 20.26 -7.05 -14.18
CA GLU A 576 19.66 -8.39 -14.17
C GLU A 576 18.20 -8.35 -13.68
N TYR A 577 17.30 -8.96 -14.44
CA TYR A 577 15.89 -9.11 -14.11
C TYR A 577 15.50 -10.58 -14.10
N VAL A 578 14.89 -11.04 -13.00
CA VAL A 578 14.37 -12.41 -12.88
C VAL A 578 12.89 -12.35 -12.54
N GLY A 579 12.05 -12.81 -13.45
CA GLY A 579 10.62 -12.97 -13.23
C GLY A 579 10.28 -14.36 -12.65
N GLU A 580 9.58 -14.41 -11.53
CA GLU A 580 9.02 -15.64 -10.96
C GLU A 580 7.52 -15.45 -10.72
N GLY A 581 6.77 -15.12 -11.78
CA GLY A 581 5.31 -14.97 -11.74
C GLY A 581 4.80 -13.61 -11.25
N GLY A 582 5.69 -12.62 -11.11
CA GLY A 582 5.31 -11.24 -10.80
C GLY A 582 4.73 -10.46 -11.99
N ALA A 583 4.15 -9.30 -11.71
CA ALA A 583 3.56 -8.40 -12.70
C ALA A 583 4.33 -7.07 -12.79
N VAL A 584 4.35 -6.49 -14.00
CA VAL A 584 4.79 -5.12 -14.25
C VAL A 584 3.66 -4.39 -14.98
N THR A 585 3.11 -3.37 -14.34
CA THR A 585 2.03 -2.54 -14.85
C THR A 585 2.61 -1.26 -15.47
N LEU A 586 2.40 -1.07 -16.77
CA LEU A 586 2.96 -0.01 -17.61
C LEU A 586 1.84 0.89 -18.13
N ASN A 587 2.01 2.20 -18.12
CA ASN A 587 1.12 3.10 -18.84
C ASN A 587 1.61 3.24 -20.29
N THR A 588 0.69 3.18 -21.24
CA THR A 588 1.01 3.25 -22.68
C THR A 588 -0.01 4.14 -23.39
N TRP A 589 0.48 5.00 -24.30
CA TRP A 589 -0.35 5.69 -25.27
C TRP A 589 -0.59 4.74 -26.45
N LEU A 590 -1.81 4.24 -26.60
CA LEU A 590 -2.13 3.20 -27.59
C LEU A 590 -2.44 3.85 -28.94
N ALA A 591 -1.39 4.01 -29.76
CA ALA A 591 -1.50 4.47 -31.14
C ALA A 591 -0.54 3.67 -32.03
N GLY A 592 0.14 4.31 -32.99
CA GLY A 592 1.03 3.66 -33.95
C GLY A 592 2.43 3.39 -33.38
N ASP A 593 3.36 3.11 -34.28
CA ASP A 593 4.77 2.85 -33.95
C ASP A 593 5.41 3.98 -33.13
N GLY A 594 6.29 3.60 -32.20
CA GLY A 594 7.05 4.56 -31.41
C GLY A 594 6.22 5.37 -30.40
N SER A 595 4.96 4.98 -30.17
CA SER A 595 4.10 5.66 -29.20
C SER A 595 4.75 5.72 -27.80
N PRO A 596 4.48 6.79 -27.03
CA PRO A 596 4.94 6.90 -25.65
C PRO A 596 4.48 5.74 -24.75
N SER A 597 5.40 5.22 -23.94
CA SER A 597 5.09 4.18 -22.96
C SER A 597 6.11 4.23 -21.82
N ASP A 598 5.67 3.77 -20.66
CA ASP A 598 6.58 3.32 -19.61
C ASP A 598 7.40 2.14 -20.13
N ARG A 599 8.64 2.00 -19.63
CA ARG A 599 9.56 0.95 -20.11
C ARG A 599 10.31 0.25 -18.99
N LEU A 600 10.42 -1.07 -19.11
CA LEU A 600 11.45 -1.85 -18.42
C LEU A 600 12.70 -1.88 -19.31
N VAL A 601 13.83 -1.38 -18.82
CA VAL A 601 15.09 -1.29 -19.57
C VAL A 601 16.09 -2.28 -18.98
N ILE A 602 16.55 -3.24 -19.77
CA ILE A 602 17.62 -4.15 -19.40
C ILE A 602 18.94 -3.60 -19.95
N ALA A 603 19.90 -3.29 -19.09
CA ALA A 603 21.14 -2.63 -19.46
C ALA A 603 22.37 -3.47 -19.10
N GLY A 604 23.02 -4.06 -20.11
CA GLY A 604 24.27 -4.80 -20.00
C GLY A 604 24.21 -6.22 -19.39
N GLY A 605 23.04 -6.69 -18.96
CA GLY A 605 22.84 -8.03 -18.39
C GLY A 605 21.67 -8.78 -19.03
N THR A 606 20.90 -9.55 -18.26
CA THR A 606 19.82 -10.40 -18.79
C THR A 606 18.47 -10.21 -18.11
N ALA A 607 17.39 -10.42 -18.86
CA ALA A 607 16.06 -10.72 -18.30
C ALA A 607 15.70 -12.18 -18.53
N SER A 608 15.30 -12.87 -17.47
CA SER A 608 14.96 -14.30 -17.49
C SER A 608 13.72 -14.60 -16.63
N GLY A 609 13.26 -15.85 -16.70
CA GLY A 609 12.06 -16.30 -15.98
C GLY A 609 10.77 -15.90 -16.67
N GLN A 610 9.69 -15.67 -15.92
CA GLN A 610 8.39 -15.26 -16.46
C GLN A 610 7.83 -14.04 -15.71
N THR A 611 7.39 -13.02 -16.44
CA THR A 611 6.73 -11.82 -15.91
C THR A 611 5.51 -11.47 -16.74
N GLY A 612 4.41 -11.16 -16.04
CA GLY A 612 3.22 -10.62 -16.66
C GLY A 612 3.33 -9.12 -16.90
N LEU A 613 3.14 -8.66 -18.13
CA LEU A 613 2.99 -7.24 -18.46
C LEU A 613 1.52 -6.86 -18.45
N ARG A 614 1.17 -5.86 -17.64
CA ARG A 614 -0.17 -5.25 -17.64
C ARG A 614 -0.06 -3.87 -18.27
N VAL A 615 -0.70 -3.69 -19.41
CA VAL A 615 -0.73 -2.39 -20.09
C VAL A 615 -1.98 -1.63 -19.67
N LEU A 616 -1.79 -0.42 -19.16
CA LEU A 616 -2.83 0.54 -18.86
C LEU A 616 -2.84 1.62 -19.93
N ARG A 617 -4.03 1.90 -20.47
CA ARG A 617 -4.21 2.99 -21.41
C ARG A 617 -4.03 4.33 -20.71
N SER A 618 -3.20 5.17 -21.30
CA SER A 618 -3.03 6.60 -20.93
C SER A 618 -3.54 7.56 -22.01
N GLY A 619 -4.15 7.02 -23.07
CA GLY A 619 -4.76 7.70 -24.20
C GLY A 619 -4.42 6.99 -25.51
N GLY A 620 -4.69 7.66 -26.64
CA GLY A 620 -4.53 7.10 -27.98
C GLY A 620 -5.84 6.56 -28.55
N GLU A 621 -5.96 6.63 -29.88
CA GLU A 621 -7.16 6.24 -30.65
C GLU A 621 -7.03 4.83 -31.24
N GLY A 622 -5.87 4.17 -31.03
CA GLY A 622 -5.53 2.92 -31.70
C GLY A 622 -5.06 3.17 -33.14
N ALA A 623 -4.05 2.44 -33.57
CA ALA A 623 -3.56 2.48 -34.95
C ALA A 623 -2.84 1.18 -35.32
N LEU A 624 -2.78 0.89 -36.62
CA LEU A 624 -1.93 -0.15 -37.16
C LEU A 624 -0.44 0.23 -36.95
N THR A 625 0.32 -0.65 -36.31
CA THR A 625 1.78 -0.53 -36.17
C THR A 625 2.44 -1.16 -37.40
N GLY A 626 2.95 -0.34 -38.31
CA GLY A 626 3.61 -0.77 -39.54
C GLY A 626 5.12 -0.93 -39.41
N GLY A 627 5.72 -0.53 -38.30
CA GLY A 627 7.14 -0.66 -37.98
C GLY A 627 7.39 -1.70 -36.89
N ASP A 628 8.17 -1.33 -35.87
CA ASP A 628 8.51 -2.21 -34.75
C ASP A 628 7.41 -2.32 -33.69
N GLY A 629 6.45 -1.39 -33.66
CA GLY A 629 5.43 -1.28 -32.62
C GLY A 629 5.79 -0.32 -31.47
N ILE A 630 5.14 -0.52 -30.33
CA ILE A 630 5.27 0.30 -29.12
C ILE A 630 6.21 -0.40 -28.13
N LEU A 631 7.39 0.16 -27.90
CA LEU A 631 8.43 -0.43 -27.06
C LEU A 631 8.04 -0.46 -25.57
N LEU A 632 7.93 -1.65 -24.99
CA LEU A 632 7.66 -1.89 -23.56
C LEU A 632 8.89 -2.38 -22.78
N VAL A 633 9.68 -3.26 -23.38
CA VAL A 633 10.94 -3.73 -22.79
C VAL A 633 12.09 -3.40 -23.73
N ASP A 634 12.99 -2.54 -23.27
CA ASP A 634 14.16 -2.13 -24.04
C ASP A 634 15.40 -2.89 -23.58
N THR A 635 16.28 -3.23 -24.52
CA THR A 635 17.56 -3.88 -24.24
C THR A 635 18.69 -3.00 -24.72
N GLN A 636 19.59 -2.64 -23.82
CA GLN A 636 20.69 -1.72 -24.06
C GLN A 636 22.04 -2.37 -23.71
N ASN A 637 23.11 -1.86 -24.32
CA ASN A 637 24.50 -2.26 -24.03
C ASN A 637 24.76 -3.77 -24.13
N GLY A 638 24.16 -4.44 -25.11
CA GLY A 638 24.34 -5.88 -25.32
C GLY A 638 23.50 -6.77 -24.41
N ALA A 639 22.50 -6.21 -23.71
CA ALA A 639 21.58 -6.99 -22.89
C ALA A 639 20.77 -8.02 -23.70
N GLY A 640 20.40 -9.12 -23.03
CA GLY A 640 19.58 -10.20 -23.60
C GLY A 640 18.27 -10.44 -22.82
N THR A 641 17.29 -11.05 -23.47
CA THR A 641 16.04 -11.50 -22.82
C THR A 641 15.75 -12.95 -23.19
N SER A 642 15.27 -13.78 -22.26
CA SER A 642 14.76 -15.11 -22.62
C SER A 642 13.50 -15.00 -23.49
N VAL A 643 13.23 -16.03 -24.30
CA VAL A 643 12.09 -16.03 -25.24
C VAL A 643 10.76 -15.91 -24.51
N ASP A 644 10.63 -16.49 -23.31
CA ASP A 644 9.39 -16.48 -22.52
C ASP A 644 9.44 -15.49 -21.34
N ALA A 645 10.36 -14.52 -21.38
CA ALA A 645 10.57 -13.57 -20.29
C ALA A 645 9.30 -12.77 -19.92
N PHE A 646 8.48 -12.44 -20.94
CA PHE A 646 7.34 -11.55 -20.80
C PHE A 646 6.13 -12.06 -21.56
N ALA A 647 4.95 -11.93 -20.97
CA ALA A 647 3.66 -12.19 -21.59
C ALA A 647 2.63 -11.16 -21.13
N LEU A 648 1.61 -10.86 -21.93
CA LEU A 648 0.53 -9.97 -21.50
C LEU A 648 -0.38 -10.66 -20.48
N LEU A 649 -0.73 -9.96 -19.40
CA LEU A 649 -1.68 -10.45 -18.39
C LEU A 649 -3.15 -10.29 -18.81
N GLN A 650 -3.40 -9.43 -19.78
CA GLN A 650 -4.71 -9.13 -20.32
C GLN A 650 -4.59 -8.70 -21.77
N ARG A 651 -5.68 -8.85 -22.52
CA ARG A 651 -5.80 -8.31 -23.88
C ARG A 651 -5.59 -6.79 -23.86
N VAL A 652 -4.97 -6.27 -24.91
CA VAL A 652 -4.73 -4.85 -25.08
C VAL A 652 -5.43 -4.44 -26.37
N VAL A 653 -6.54 -3.72 -26.23
CA VAL A 653 -7.40 -3.34 -27.37
C VAL A 653 -7.62 -1.84 -27.36
N GLU A 654 -7.55 -1.21 -28.53
CA GLU A 654 -7.88 0.21 -28.72
C GLU A 654 -8.35 0.43 -30.16
N GLY A 655 -9.42 1.21 -30.34
CA GLY A 655 -10.08 1.32 -31.64
C GLY A 655 -10.52 -0.07 -32.14
N PRO A 656 -10.32 -0.39 -33.43
CA PRO A 656 -10.60 -1.71 -33.97
C PRO A 656 -9.44 -2.72 -33.76
N TYR A 657 -8.32 -2.31 -33.18
CA TYR A 657 -7.09 -3.10 -33.16
C TYR A 657 -6.93 -3.90 -31.86
N GLU A 658 -6.40 -5.12 -32.01
CA GLU A 658 -5.80 -5.90 -30.92
C GLU A 658 -4.29 -5.71 -30.96
N TYR A 659 -3.69 -5.36 -29.82
CA TYR A 659 -2.24 -5.26 -29.66
C TYR A 659 -1.72 -6.54 -28.99
N GLN A 660 -0.79 -7.21 -29.66
CA GLN A 660 -0.08 -8.37 -29.17
C GLN A 660 1.37 -8.05 -28.86
N LEU A 661 1.97 -8.82 -27.94
CA LEU A 661 3.35 -8.62 -27.52
C LEU A 661 4.29 -9.48 -28.39
N VAL A 662 5.27 -8.83 -29.01
CA VAL A 662 6.26 -9.48 -29.89
C VAL A 662 7.66 -9.17 -29.42
N ARG A 663 8.52 -10.18 -29.50
CA ARG A 663 9.94 -10.10 -29.16
C ARG A 663 10.77 -9.88 -30.42
N GLY A 664 11.60 -8.85 -30.40
CA GLY A 664 12.46 -8.42 -31.50
C GLY A 664 11.82 -7.28 -32.30
N SER A 665 12.65 -6.32 -32.71
CA SER A 665 12.25 -5.31 -33.70
C SER A 665 12.10 -5.94 -35.08
N ARG A 666 11.25 -5.34 -35.91
CA ARG A 666 10.96 -5.80 -37.26
C ARG A 666 12.18 -5.69 -38.19
N ASP A 667 12.97 -4.63 -38.00
CA ASP A 667 14.22 -4.41 -38.73
C ASP A 667 15.41 -5.24 -38.20
N ALA A 668 15.17 -6.08 -37.18
CA ALA A 668 16.16 -6.87 -36.45
C ALA A 668 17.29 -6.07 -35.76
N SER A 669 17.18 -4.73 -35.66
CA SER A 669 18.14 -3.88 -34.94
C SER A 669 18.11 -4.08 -33.42
N ARG A 670 16.97 -4.54 -32.87
CA ARG A 670 16.74 -4.82 -31.44
C ARG A 670 16.11 -6.20 -31.26
N PRO A 671 16.83 -7.31 -31.52
CA PRO A 671 16.28 -8.66 -31.54
C PRO A 671 15.91 -9.22 -30.14
N GLN A 672 16.17 -8.45 -29.08
CA GLN A 672 15.97 -8.83 -27.68
C GLN A 672 14.96 -7.92 -26.96
N ALA A 673 14.51 -6.84 -27.59
CA ALA A 673 13.51 -5.91 -27.07
C ALA A 673 12.09 -6.45 -27.30
N TRP A 674 11.10 -5.91 -26.59
CA TRP A 674 9.71 -6.33 -26.69
C TRP A 674 8.77 -5.17 -26.97
N PHE A 675 7.86 -5.38 -27.93
CA PHE A 675 6.99 -4.37 -28.48
C PHE A 675 5.54 -4.84 -28.47
N LEU A 676 4.60 -3.91 -28.23
CA LEU A 676 3.21 -4.12 -28.62
C LEU A 676 3.03 -3.81 -30.10
N THR A 677 2.43 -4.72 -30.84
CA THR A 677 2.10 -4.55 -32.25
C THR A 677 0.64 -4.90 -32.51
N SER A 678 -0.02 -4.11 -33.34
CA SER A 678 -1.37 -4.35 -33.86
C SER A 678 -1.35 -4.97 -35.25
N GLN A 679 -0.20 -5.49 -35.70
CA GLN A 679 -0.08 -6.23 -36.94
C GLN A 679 -0.43 -7.71 -36.73
N ARG A 680 -1.13 -8.30 -37.70
CA ARG A 680 -1.31 -9.75 -37.78
C ARG A 680 0.02 -10.40 -38.15
N LEU A 681 0.54 -11.23 -37.27
CA LEU A 681 1.77 -11.96 -37.53
C LEU A 681 1.54 -13.01 -38.63
N PRO A 682 2.53 -13.26 -39.49
CA PRO A 682 2.43 -14.33 -40.47
C PRO A 682 2.19 -15.66 -39.74
N THR A 683 1.10 -16.34 -40.07
CA THR A 683 0.96 -17.75 -39.73
C THR A 683 1.98 -18.53 -40.55
N GLU A 684 2.72 -19.45 -39.92
CA GLU A 684 3.62 -20.36 -40.64
C GLU A 684 2.84 -20.99 -41.81
N PRO A 685 3.35 -20.92 -43.06
CA PRO A 685 2.65 -21.52 -44.18
C PRO A 685 2.44 -23.01 -43.86
N PRO A 686 1.25 -23.58 -44.15
CA PRO A 686 1.05 -25.02 -43.99
C PRO A 686 2.18 -25.76 -44.71
N PRO A 687 2.70 -26.87 -44.14
CA PRO A 687 3.76 -27.63 -44.78
C PRO A 687 3.36 -27.91 -46.22
N GLU A 688 4.27 -27.64 -47.15
CA GLU A 688 4.08 -27.94 -48.56
C GLU A 688 3.52 -29.37 -48.67
N PRO A 689 2.40 -29.60 -49.39
CA PRO A 689 1.91 -30.95 -49.57
C PRO A 689 3.06 -31.80 -50.11
N PRO A 690 3.29 -33.02 -49.59
CA PRO A 690 4.39 -33.86 -50.05
C PRO A 690 4.31 -33.94 -51.58
N PRO A 691 5.45 -33.84 -52.29
CA PRO A 691 5.45 -33.87 -53.74
C PRO A 691 4.65 -35.08 -54.18
N THR A 692 3.58 -34.85 -54.93
CA THR A 692 2.78 -35.93 -55.52
C THR A 692 3.74 -36.87 -56.24
N PRO A 693 3.74 -38.19 -55.92
CA PRO A 693 4.58 -39.13 -56.65
C PRO A 693 4.30 -39.00 -58.14
N PRO A 694 5.32 -39.07 -59.01
CA PRO A 694 5.13 -38.93 -60.44
C PRO A 694 4.05 -39.90 -60.90
N VAL A 695 2.99 -39.35 -61.49
CA VAL A 695 1.92 -40.13 -62.12
C VAL A 695 2.59 -41.00 -63.19
N PRO A 696 2.39 -42.34 -63.20
CA PRO A 696 2.85 -43.19 -64.28
C PRO A 696 2.27 -42.68 -65.61
N PRO A 697 3.01 -42.71 -66.74
CA PRO A 697 2.45 -42.27 -68.01
C PRO A 697 1.17 -43.05 -68.32
N THR A 698 0.06 -42.33 -68.43
CA THR A 698 -1.22 -42.88 -68.91
C THR A 698 -1.05 -43.38 -70.35
N PRO A 699 -1.66 -44.53 -70.71
CA PRO A 699 -1.67 -45.02 -72.10
C PRO A 699 -2.29 -43.97 -73.04
N PRO A 700 -1.90 -43.93 -74.32
CA PRO A 700 -2.44 -42.96 -75.27
C PRO A 700 -3.95 -43.17 -75.47
N VAL A 701 -4.71 -42.09 -75.29
CA VAL A 701 -6.13 -41.99 -75.64
C VAL A 701 -6.24 -41.86 -77.18
N PRO A 702 -7.24 -42.48 -77.84
CA PRO A 702 -7.48 -42.32 -79.29
C PRO A 702 -7.80 -40.85 -79.65
N PRO A 703 -7.55 -40.40 -80.89
CA PRO A 703 -7.87 -39.04 -81.30
C PRO A 703 -9.38 -38.84 -81.45
N ASP A 704 -9.89 -37.77 -80.83
CA ASP A 704 -11.24 -37.24 -81.07
C ASP A 704 -11.34 -36.49 -82.42
N PRO A 705 -12.55 -36.40 -83.03
CA PRO A 705 -12.77 -35.86 -84.37
C PRO A 705 -12.59 -34.32 -84.45
N PRO A 706 -12.35 -33.77 -85.66
CA PRO A 706 -12.02 -32.35 -85.84
C PRO A 706 -13.24 -31.42 -85.68
N VAL A 707 -13.07 -30.35 -84.89
CA VAL A 707 -13.98 -29.20 -84.80
C VAL A 707 -13.53 -28.12 -85.82
N PRO A 708 -14.45 -27.36 -86.47
CA PRO A 708 -14.10 -26.36 -87.49
C PRO A 708 -13.29 -25.17 -86.95
N PRO A 709 -12.52 -24.45 -87.81
CA PRO A 709 -11.68 -23.33 -87.39
C PRO A 709 -12.49 -22.04 -87.14
N GLU A 710 -12.18 -21.36 -86.04
CA GLU A 710 -12.63 -19.99 -85.73
C GLU A 710 -11.83 -18.93 -86.54
N PRO A 711 -12.38 -17.72 -86.78
CA PRO A 711 -11.71 -16.65 -87.52
C PRO A 711 -10.49 -16.08 -86.78
N PRO A 712 -9.48 -15.53 -87.49
CA PRO A 712 -8.28 -14.98 -86.86
C PRO A 712 -8.56 -13.66 -86.13
N LEU A 713 -8.19 -13.61 -84.85
CA LEU A 713 -8.14 -12.38 -84.04
C LEU A 713 -6.94 -11.48 -84.44
N PRO A 714 -7.03 -10.15 -84.25
CA PRO A 714 -5.93 -9.22 -84.53
C PRO A 714 -4.72 -9.43 -83.59
N PRO A 715 -3.49 -9.07 -84.01
CA PRO A 715 -2.28 -9.31 -83.22
C PRO A 715 -2.26 -8.47 -81.93
N PRO A 716 -1.78 -9.03 -80.81
CA PRO A 716 -1.69 -8.32 -79.54
C PRO A 716 -0.63 -7.20 -79.59
N PRO A 717 -0.81 -6.11 -78.82
CA PRO A 717 0.19 -5.05 -78.69
C PRO A 717 1.50 -5.58 -78.07
N PRO A 718 2.65 -4.92 -78.34
CA PRO A 718 3.95 -5.37 -77.84
C PRO A 718 3.95 -5.43 -76.30
N ALA A 719 4.47 -6.53 -75.77
CA ALA A 719 4.57 -6.77 -74.34
C ALA A 719 5.36 -5.63 -73.65
N PRO A 720 4.87 -5.12 -72.50
CA PRO A 720 5.66 -4.22 -71.67
C PRO A 720 6.97 -4.92 -71.25
N PRO A 721 8.07 -4.16 -71.04
CA PRO A 721 9.34 -4.73 -70.62
C PRO A 721 9.17 -5.55 -69.34
N PRO A 722 9.99 -6.61 -69.13
CA PRO A 722 9.88 -7.48 -67.98
C PRO A 722 10.00 -6.64 -66.71
N VAL A 723 8.91 -6.58 -65.95
CA VAL A 723 8.91 -6.08 -64.59
C VAL A 723 9.81 -7.02 -63.80
N VAL A 724 10.96 -6.52 -63.36
CA VAL A 724 11.76 -7.18 -62.33
C VAL A 724 10.80 -7.49 -61.19
N PRO A 725 10.67 -8.74 -60.70
CA PRO A 725 9.82 -8.99 -59.55
C PRO A 725 10.33 -8.11 -58.41
N GLU A 726 9.55 -7.09 -58.04
CA GLU A 726 9.73 -6.43 -56.77
C GLU A 726 9.70 -7.55 -55.72
N ALA A 727 10.73 -7.59 -54.88
CA ALA A 727 10.71 -8.45 -53.70
C ALA A 727 9.36 -8.24 -52.99
N PRO A 728 8.67 -9.30 -52.55
CA PRO A 728 7.33 -9.17 -52.00
C PRO A 728 7.38 -8.14 -50.86
N SER A 729 6.76 -6.99 -51.06
CA SER A 729 6.41 -6.10 -49.98
C SER A 729 5.48 -6.90 -49.08
N GLN A 730 5.98 -7.34 -47.92
CA GLN A 730 5.15 -8.05 -46.95
C GLN A 730 3.95 -7.18 -46.61
N GLU A 731 2.77 -7.61 -47.05
CA GLU A 731 1.52 -6.89 -46.81
C GLU A 731 1.29 -6.80 -45.30
N ILE A 732 1.18 -5.57 -44.79
CA ILE A 732 1.00 -5.31 -43.36
C ILE A 732 -0.50 -5.42 -43.09
N GLU A 733 -0.94 -6.60 -42.70
CA GLU A 733 -2.33 -6.83 -42.34
C GLU A 733 -2.57 -6.48 -40.85
N PRO A 734 -3.66 -5.78 -40.52
CA PRO A 734 -4.00 -5.47 -39.14
C PRO A 734 -4.50 -6.70 -38.38
N LEU A 735 -4.15 -6.80 -37.10
CA LEU A 735 -4.78 -7.71 -36.16
C LEU A 735 -6.01 -7.01 -35.57
N TYR A 736 -7.17 -7.30 -36.12
CA TYR A 736 -8.42 -6.76 -35.59
C TYR A 736 -8.90 -7.53 -34.36
N ARG A 737 -9.65 -6.84 -33.52
CA ARG A 737 -10.37 -7.45 -32.39
C ARG A 737 -11.73 -8.03 -32.85
N PRO A 738 -12.15 -9.21 -32.37
CA PRO A 738 -13.38 -9.88 -32.82
C PRO A 738 -14.67 -9.09 -32.51
N GLU A 739 -14.63 -8.18 -31.54
CA GLU A 739 -15.80 -7.37 -31.14
C GLU A 739 -16.33 -6.52 -32.30
N VAL A 740 -15.46 -6.09 -33.24
CA VAL A 740 -15.86 -5.38 -34.45
C VAL A 740 -16.90 -6.19 -35.25
N GLY A 741 -16.64 -7.48 -35.44
CA GLY A 741 -17.58 -8.38 -36.13
C GLY A 741 -18.90 -8.51 -35.39
N THR A 742 -18.87 -8.54 -34.05
CA THR A 742 -20.08 -8.59 -33.23
C THR A 742 -20.94 -7.33 -33.34
N TYR A 743 -20.34 -6.13 -33.31
CA TYR A 743 -21.10 -4.88 -33.51
C TYR A 743 -21.75 -4.85 -34.90
N LEU A 744 -21.01 -5.22 -35.95
CA LEU A 744 -21.53 -5.30 -37.32
C LEU A 744 -22.68 -6.33 -37.45
N ALA A 745 -22.55 -7.49 -36.79
CA ALA A 745 -23.60 -8.50 -36.75
C ALA A 745 -24.85 -8.00 -36.03
N ASN A 746 -24.71 -7.37 -34.85
CA ASN A 746 -25.84 -6.80 -34.11
C ASN A 746 -26.57 -5.72 -34.94
N GLN A 747 -25.83 -4.83 -35.62
CA GLN A 747 -26.42 -3.84 -36.54
C GLN A 747 -27.27 -4.53 -37.61
N ARG A 748 -26.72 -5.57 -38.25
CA ARG A 748 -27.45 -6.35 -39.27
C ARG A 748 -28.71 -7.03 -38.71
N GLN A 749 -28.61 -7.65 -37.53
CA GLN A 749 -29.74 -8.35 -36.93
C GLN A 749 -30.85 -7.36 -36.55
N ALA A 750 -30.51 -6.24 -35.91
CA ALA A 750 -31.49 -5.20 -35.60
C ALA A 750 -32.17 -4.66 -36.87
N ALA A 751 -31.40 -4.41 -37.93
CA ALA A 751 -31.89 -3.93 -39.22
C ALA A 751 -32.86 -4.92 -39.93
N ALA A 752 -32.57 -6.22 -39.89
CA ALA A 752 -33.26 -7.22 -40.72
C ALA A 752 -34.29 -8.09 -39.96
N MET A 753 -34.24 -8.16 -38.62
CA MET A 753 -34.97 -9.14 -37.80
C MET A 753 -36.48 -9.24 -38.11
N PHE A 754 -37.15 -8.11 -38.35
CA PHE A 754 -38.60 -8.09 -38.59
C PHE A 754 -38.98 -7.94 -40.07
N VAL A 755 -38.02 -7.95 -40.99
CA VAL A 755 -38.30 -7.88 -42.44
C VAL A 755 -38.95 -9.18 -42.91
N HIS A 756 -40.08 -9.07 -43.62
CA HIS A 756 -40.84 -10.23 -44.08
C HIS A 756 -41.69 -9.96 -45.31
N SER A 757 -42.03 -11.03 -46.04
CA SER A 757 -43.00 -10.99 -47.14
C SER A 757 -44.42 -11.28 -46.66
N LEU A 758 -45.41 -10.98 -47.51
CA LEU A 758 -46.82 -11.30 -47.26
C LEU A 758 -47.01 -12.78 -46.88
N HIS A 759 -46.40 -13.69 -47.65
CA HIS A 759 -46.55 -15.13 -47.44
C HIS A 759 -45.75 -15.67 -46.25
N ASP A 760 -44.75 -14.95 -45.77
CA ASP A 760 -44.11 -15.30 -44.49
C ASP A 760 -45.04 -14.97 -43.30
N ARG A 761 -45.82 -13.88 -43.41
CA ARG A 761 -46.75 -13.41 -42.37
C ARG A 761 -48.07 -14.16 -42.34
N LEU A 762 -48.67 -14.46 -43.49
CA LEU A 762 -50.03 -15.00 -43.57
C LEU A 762 -50.12 -16.41 -44.18
N GLY A 763 -49.02 -16.97 -44.69
CA GLY A 763 -49.06 -18.20 -45.50
C GLY A 763 -49.91 -17.98 -46.77
N GLU A 764 -50.77 -18.94 -47.10
CA GLU A 764 -51.83 -18.74 -48.08
C GLU A 764 -53.13 -18.32 -47.37
N ASN A 765 -53.63 -17.14 -47.70
CA ASN A 765 -54.95 -16.73 -47.24
C ASN A 765 -55.99 -17.46 -48.12
N GLY A 766 -56.94 -18.18 -47.53
CA GLY A 766 -58.00 -18.79 -48.33
C GLY A 766 -58.96 -19.64 -47.50
N TRP A 767 -60.17 -19.16 -47.31
CA TRP A 767 -61.37 -20.02 -47.32
C TRP A 767 -62.38 -19.17 -48.08
N PRO A 768 -62.87 -19.57 -49.28
CA PRO A 768 -64.02 -18.92 -49.87
C PRO A 768 -65.21 -19.26 -49.00
N ASP A 769 -65.95 -18.24 -48.55
CA ASP A 769 -67.18 -18.43 -47.79
C ASP A 769 -68.07 -19.46 -48.47
N ARG A 770 -68.35 -20.54 -47.74
CA ARG A 770 -69.24 -21.58 -48.21
C ARG A 770 -70.67 -21.15 -47.90
N GLY A 771 -71.17 -20.17 -48.65
CA GLY A 771 -72.58 -19.92 -48.87
C GLY A 771 -73.44 -19.53 -47.67
N ASP A 772 -73.02 -18.56 -46.86
CA ASP A 772 -73.88 -17.89 -45.87
C ASP A 772 -73.99 -16.38 -46.15
N ASP A 773 -75.14 -15.81 -45.80
CA ASP A 773 -75.75 -14.53 -46.21
C ASP A 773 -74.85 -13.29 -46.34
N GLU A 774 -75.26 -12.43 -47.28
CA GLU A 774 -74.72 -11.13 -47.72
C GLU A 774 -74.56 -10.01 -46.64
N SER A 775 -74.45 -10.31 -45.34
CA SER A 775 -74.44 -9.27 -44.27
C SER A 775 -73.33 -9.32 -43.21
N GLU A 776 -72.49 -10.36 -43.14
CA GLU A 776 -71.41 -10.39 -42.13
C GLU A 776 -70.07 -9.88 -42.67
N THR A 777 -69.93 -8.56 -42.66
CA THR A 777 -68.68 -7.85 -43.00
C THR A 777 -67.80 -7.65 -41.76
N THR A 778 -67.29 -8.70 -41.10
CA THR A 778 -66.05 -8.67 -40.27
C THR A 778 -65.82 -10.00 -39.52
N HIS A 779 -65.01 -10.91 -40.07
CA HIS A 779 -64.37 -11.93 -39.22
C HIS A 779 -63.09 -11.34 -38.63
N ALA A 780 -63.03 -11.28 -37.31
CA ALA A 780 -61.78 -10.95 -36.64
C ALA A 780 -60.84 -12.15 -36.78
N SER A 781 -59.55 -11.89 -36.94
CA SER A 781 -58.58 -12.97 -36.97
C SER A 781 -57.29 -12.58 -36.28
N ALA A 782 -56.64 -13.57 -35.69
CA ALA A 782 -55.34 -13.44 -35.08
C ALA A 782 -54.40 -14.47 -35.70
N TRP A 783 -53.15 -14.08 -35.91
CA TRP A 783 -52.11 -14.95 -36.43
C TRP A 783 -50.89 -14.91 -35.51
N LEU A 784 -50.20 -16.04 -35.44
CA LEU A 784 -48.94 -16.25 -34.76
C LEU A 784 -47.93 -16.76 -35.79
N ARG A 785 -46.73 -16.21 -35.75
CA ARG A 785 -45.59 -16.61 -36.57
C ARG A 785 -44.37 -16.79 -35.66
N ILE A 786 -43.70 -17.92 -35.81
CA ILE A 786 -42.43 -18.24 -35.15
C ILE A 786 -41.40 -18.50 -36.25
N VAL A 787 -40.22 -17.90 -36.11
CA VAL A 787 -39.09 -18.08 -37.02
C VAL A 787 -37.87 -18.46 -36.20
N GLY A 788 -37.14 -19.48 -36.64
CA GLY A 788 -35.79 -19.76 -36.19
C GLY A 788 -34.85 -19.74 -37.38
N SER A 789 -33.65 -19.18 -37.24
CA SER A 789 -32.60 -19.28 -38.25
C SER A 789 -31.24 -19.54 -37.66
N ASP A 790 -30.41 -20.21 -38.46
CA ASP A 790 -29.00 -20.49 -38.24
C ASP A 790 -28.28 -19.99 -39.50
N GLY A 791 -27.28 -19.13 -39.34
CA GLY A 791 -26.59 -18.51 -40.45
C GLY A 791 -25.14 -18.20 -40.17
N ARG A 792 -24.36 -18.01 -41.23
CA ARG A 792 -22.95 -17.65 -41.17
C ARG A 792 -22.60 -16.62 -42.23
N SER A 793 -21.57 -15.82 -41.98
CA SER A 793 -21.01 -14.88 -42.95
C SER A 793 -19.52 -14.63 -42.69
N ARG A 794 -18.80 -14.24 -43.72
CA ARG A 794 -17.42 -13.77 -43.66
C ARG A 794 -17.33 -12.37 -44.24
N SER A 795 -16.60 -11.45 -43.62
CA SER A 795 -16.42 -10.11 -44.20
C SER A 795 -15.71 -10.17 -45.55
N ARG A 796 -15.93 -9.17 -46.41
CA ARG A 796 -15.41 -9.15 -47.79
C ARG A 796 -13.87 -9.23 -47.86
N ASP A 797 -13.20 -8.64 -46.87
CA ASP A 797 -11.75 -8.66 -46.68
C ASP A 797 -11.24 -9.92 -45.95
N GLY A 798 -12.14 -10.80 -45.51
CA GLY A 798 -11.79 -12.01 -44.75
C GLY A 798 -11.34 -11.74 -43.31
N ALA A 799 -11.48 -10.51 -42.81
CA ALA A 799 -11.08 -10.11 -41.47
C ALA A 799 -11.94 -10.71 -40.36
N PHE A 800 -13.24 -10.94 -40.61
CA PHE A 800 -14.20 -11.38 -39.62
C PHE A 800 -15.03 -12.56 -40.13
N ASP A 801 -15.24 -13.54 -39.27
CA ASP A 801 -16.17 -14.65 -39.45
C ASP A 801 -17.25 -14.57 -38.36
N ILE A 802 -18.52 -14.68 -38.75
CA ILE A 802 -19.67 -14.63 -37.85
C ILE A 802 -20.58 -15.85 -38.05
N ASP A 803 -20.97 -16.47 -36.94
CA ASP A 803 -22.09 -17.41 -36.87
C ASP A 803 -23.24 -16.75 -36.08
N THR A 804 -24.48 -16.93 -36.53
CA THR A 804 -25.67 -16.28 -35.98
C THR A 804 -26.82 -17.28 -35.81
N ASP A 805 -27.36 -17.34 -34.60
CA ASP A 805 -28.59 -18.04 -34.26
C ASP A 805 -29.69 -17.03 -33.92
N ALA A 806 -30.81 -17.03 -34.63
CA ALA A 806 -31.90 -16.09 -34.38
C ALA A 806 -33.25 -16.79 -34.14
N THR A 807 -34.06 -16.23 -33.26
CA THR A 807 -35.43 -16.64 -32.99
C THR A 807 -36.35 -15.43 -32.93
N LEU A 808 -37.51 -15.52 -33.56
CA LEU A 808 -38.49 -14.46 -33.65
C LEU A 808 -39.88 -15.02 -33.41
N VAL A 809 -40.67 -14.31 -32.60
CA VAL A 809 -42.11 -14.53 -32.42
C VAL A 809 -42.85 -13.26 -32.81
N GLN A 810 -43.81 -13.38 -33.73
CA GLN A 810 -44.69 -12.28 -34.12
C GLN A 810 -46.14 -12.70 -33.96
N VAL A 811 -46.96 -11.78 -33.46
CA VAL A 811 -48.40 -11.93 -33.37
C VAL A 811 -49.05 -10.73 -34.04
N GLY A 812 -50.18 -10.95 -34.70
CA GLY A 812 -50.95 -9.85 -35.26
C GLY A 812 -52.42 -10.17 -35.38
N THR A 813 -53.20 -9.14 -35.67
CA THR A 813 -54.64 -9.25 -35.82
C THR A 813 -55.15 -8.35 -36.95
N ASP A 814 -56.14 -8.84 -37.69
CA ASP A 814 -56.85 -8.05 -38.69
C ASP A 814 -57.89 -7.19 -37.98
N ALA A 815 -57.73 -5.86 -38.05
CA ALA A 815 -58.63 -4.87 -37.47
C ALA A 815 -59.87 -4.60 -38.35
N GLY A 816 -59.81 -4.91 -39.65
CA GLY A 816 -60.94 -4.75 -40.56
C GLY A 816 -60.71 -5.36 -41.94
N ARG A 817 -61.82 -5.76 -42.59
CA ARG A 817 -61.87 -6.26 -43.97
C ARG A 817 -62.95 -5.49 -44.73
N TRP A 818 -62.61 -4.96 -45.90
CA TRP A 818 -63.53 -4.22 -46.76
C TRP A 818 -63.52 -4.80 -48.17
N GLN A 819 -64.68 -4.88 -48.81
CA GLN A 819 -64.77 -5.14 -50.23
C GLN A 819 -64.44 -3.87 -51.01
N THR A 820 -63.68 -4.00 -52.09
CA THR A 820 -63.24 -2.88 -52.94
C THR A 820 -63.70 -3.12 -54.38
N GLY A 821 -64.33 -2.12 -55.00
CA GLY A 821 -64.80 -2.15 -56.40
C GLY A 821 -65.87 -3.22 -56.68
N SER A 822 -67.14 -2.83 -56.89
CA SER A 822 -68.29 -3.71 -57.27
C SER A 822 -68.32 -5.13 -56.69
N GLY A 823 -67.75 -5.37 -55.50
CA GLY A 823 -67.66 -6.67 -54.84
C GLY A 823 -66.54 -7.62 -55.28
N GLN A 824 -65.61 -7.22 -56.17
CA GLN A 824 -64.58 -8.13 -56.71
C GLN A 824 -63.30 -8.22 -55.86
N GLY A 825 -62.84 -7.11 -55.26
CA GLY A 825 -61.60 -7.08 -54.47
C GLY A 825 -61.81 -7.05 -52.95
N THR A 826 -60.77 -7.39 -52.19
CA THR A 826 -60.78 -7.38 -50.71
C THR A 826 -59.55 -6.70 -50.14
N PHE A 827 -59.75 -5.71 -49.25
CA PHE A 827 -58.71 -5.05 -48.47
C PHE A 827 -58.74 -5.48 -47.00
N HIS A 828 -57.59 -5.78 -46.43
CA HIS A 828 -57.36 -6.15 -45.03
C HIS A 828 -56.47 -5.09 -44.39
N LEU A 829 -56.79 -4.66 -43.18
CA LEU A 829 -55.94 -3.80 -42.35
C LEU A 829 -55.72 -4.47 -41.00
N GLY A 830 -54.51 -4.42 -40.46
CA GLY A 830 -54.22 -5.00 -39.16
C GLY A 830 -53.01 -4.42 -38.46
N ALA A 831 -52.79 -4.88 -37.24
CA ALA A 831 -51.67 -4.50 -36.38
C ALA A 831 -50.85 -5.73 -36.02
N MET A 832 -49.56 -5.53 -35.74
CA MET A 832 -48.64 -6.60 -35.38
C MET A 832 -47.64 -6.16 -34.32
N LEU A 833 -47.28 -7.12 -33.47
CA LEU A 833 -46.26 -7.01 -32.44
C LEU A 833 -45.27 -8.15 -32.64
N GLY A 834 -43.98 -7.85 -32.55
CA GLY A 834 -42.91 -8.83 -32.65
C GLY A 834 -41.93 -8.74 -31.49
N HIS A 835 -41.39 -9.88 -31.10
CA HIS A 835 -40.25 -10.00 -30.23
C HIS A 835 -39.25 -10.99 -30.84
N GLY A 836 -37.98 -10.62 -30.92
CA GLY A 836 -36.94 -11.49 -31.44
C GLY A 836 -35.61 -11.35 -30.72
N THR A 837 -34.82 -12.40 -30.79
CA THR A 837 -33.47 -12.48 -30.26
C THR A 837 -32.54 -13.03 -31.33
N ALA A 838 -31.33 -12.51 -31.42
CA ALA A 838 -30.26 -13.09 -32.21
C ALA A 838 -28.99 -13.14 -31.36
N ASP A 839 -28.37 -14.31 -31.30
CA ASP A 839 -27.07 -14.55 -30.67
C ASP A 839 -26.02 -14.66 -31.78
N ASN A 840 -24.89 -13.98 -31.62
CA ASN A 840 -23.85 -13.80 -32.62
C ASN A 840 -22.49 -14.23 -32.04
N ASP A 841 -21.80 -15.18 -32.67
CA ASP A 841 -20.44 -15.60 -32.33
C ASP A 841 -19.46 -15.11 -33.40
N ALA A 842 -18.54 -14.22 -33.01
CA ALA A 842 -17.58 -13.58 -33.91
C ALA A 842 -16.14 -14.03 -33.65
N THR A 843 -15.38 -14.19 -34.73
CA THR A 843 -13.93 -14.37 -34.71
C THR A 843 -13.25 -13.39 -35.66
N ALA A 844 -11.98 -13.09 -35.43
CA ALA A 844 -11.18 -12.23 -36.30
C ALA A 844 -9.93 -12.97 -36.80
N ALA A 845 -9.54 -12.73 -38.05
CA ALA A 845 -8.43 -13.42 -38.69
C ALA A 845 -7.10 -13.23 -37.93
N GLY A 846 -6.49 -14.35 -37.51
CA GLY A 846 -5.23 -14.34 -36.76
C GLY A 846 -5.36 -13.95 -35.28
N ASN A 847 -6.56 -13.61 -34.79
CA ASN A 847 -6.81 -13.32 -33.39
C ASN A 847 -7.39 -14.57 -32.70
N PRO A 848 -6.76 -15.11 -31.64
CA PRO A 848 -7.29 -16.26 -30.93
C PRO A 848 -8.51 -15.96 -30.06
N ALA A 849 -8.77 -14.68 -29.73
CA ALA A 849 -9.92 -14.27 -28.95
C ALA A 849 -11.21 -14.38 -29.77
N ARG A 850 -12.33 -14.56 -29.08
CA ARG A 850 -13.68 -14.53 -29.65
C ARG A 850 -14.50 -13.41 -29.02
N SER A 851 -15.61 -13.08 -29.67
CA SER A 851 -16.59 -12.15 -29.13
C SER A 851 -18.00 -12.68 -29.34
N ARG A 852 -18.83 -12.53 -28.32
CA ARG A 852 -20.25 -12.88 -28.36
C ARG A 852 -21.10 -11.63 -28.35
N GLY A 853 -22.17 -11.63 -29.13
CA GLY A 853 -23.17 -10.56 -29.12
C GLY A 853 -24.56 -11.10 -29.00
N LYS A 854 -25.44 -10.27 -28.47
CA LYS A 854 -26.86 -10.53 -28.45
C LYS A 854 -27.63 -9.29 -28.89
N THR A 855 -28.58 -9.48 -29.79
CA THR A 855 -29.56 -8.47 -30.20
C THR A 855 -30.93 -8.91 -29.74
N GLU A 856 -31.59 -8.15 -28.89
CA GLU A 856 -32.96 -8.39 -28.45
C GLU A 856 -33.86 -7.24 -28.91
N GLY A 857 -34.85 -7.55 -29.75
CA GLY A 857 -35.72 -6.55 -30.37
C GLY A 857 -37.19 -6.72 -30.01
N TRP A 858 -37.89 -5.59 -29.90
CA TRP A 858 -39.35 -5.51 -29.94
C TRP A 858 -39.78 -4.64 -31.12
N SER A 859 -40.80 -5.05 -31.86
CA SER A 859 -41.39 -4.24 -32.92
C SER A 859 -42.89 -4.08 -32.76
N LEU A 860 -43.39 -2.89 -33.09
CA LEU A 860 -44.81 -2.58 -33.22
C LEU A 860 -45.08 -2.05 -34.62
N GLY A 861 -46.10 -2.57 -35.29
CA GLY A 861 -46.39 -2.19 -36.67
C GLY A 861 -47.85 -2.33 -37.08
N ALA A 862 -48.14 -1.82 -38.27
CA ALA A 862 -49.41 -1.95 -38.95
C ALA A 862 -49.19 -2.43 -40.38
N TYR A 863 -50.18 -3.13 -40.94
CA TYR A 863 -50.13 -3.67 -42.29
C TYR A 863 -51.46 -3.51 -43.01
N GLY A 864 -51.40 -3.49 -44.34
CA GLY A 864 -52.56 -3.51 -45.23
C GLY A 864 -52.32 -4.44 -46.41
N THR A 865 -53.31 -5.28 -46.74
CA THR A 865 -53.22 -6.25 -47.84
C THR A 865 -54.46 -6.17 -48.72
N TRP A 866 -54.28 -6.01 -50.03
CA TRP A 866 -55.33 -5.94 -51.02
C TRP A 866 -55.21 -7.10 -52.02
N TYR A 867 -56.32 -7.78 -52.31
CA TYR A 867 -56.44 -8.80 -53.36
C TYR A 867 -57.51 -8.38 -54.37
N ALA A 868 -57.24 -8.50 -55.67
CA ALA A 868 -58.18 -8.08 -56.71
C ALA A 868 -59.39 -9.00 -56.90
N ASN A 869 -59.19 -10.32 -56.77
CA ASN A 869 -60.22 -11.37 -56.93
C ASN A 869 -60.34 -12.24 -55.66
N GLY A 870 -59.86 -11.74 -54.53
CA GLY A 870 -59.75 -12.49 -53.30
C GLY A 870 -58.53 -13.43 -53.22
N PRO A 871 -58.29 -14.02 -52.04
CA PRO A 871 -57.10 -14.83 -51.79
C PRO A 871 -57.11 -16.21 -52.46
N GLY A 872 -55.99 -16.62 -53.07
CA GLY A 872 -55.85 -17.93 -53.74
C GLY A 872 -56.50 -18.02 -55.13
N GLU A 873 -57.00 -16.91 -55.66
CA GLU A 873 -57.55 -16.81 -57.03
C GLU A 873 -56.55 -16.18 -58.01
N THR A 874 -56.77 -16.34 -59.31
CA THR A 874 -55.95 -15.68 -60.34
C THR A 874 -56.15 -14.17 -60.25
N GLY A 875 -55.08 -13.40 -60.05
CA GLY A 875 -55.14 -11.94 -60.01
C GLY A 875 -54.01 -11.29 -59.22
N PRO A 876 -53.90 -9.94 -59.27
CA PRO A 876 -52.89 -9.22 -58.53
C PRO A 876 -53.22 -9.08 -57.03
N TYR A 877 -52.17 -8.93 -56.23
CA TYR A 877 -52.26 -8.45 -54.86
C TYR A 877 -51.25 -7.34 -54.59
N LEU A 878 -51.54 -6.56 -53.54
CA LEU A 878 -50.66 -5.54 -53.00
C LEU A 878 -50.63 -5.69 -51.47
N ASP A 879 -49.44 -5.77 -50.88
CA ASP A 879 -49.22 -5.79 -49.43
C ASP A 879 -48.31 -4.64 -49.03
N GLY A 880 -48.57 -4.02 -47.89
CA GLY A 880 -47.70 -2.99 -47.34
C GLY A 880 -47.73 -3.01 -45.84
N TRP A 881 -46.58 -2.74 -45.22
CA TRP A 881 -46.47 -2.72 -43.77
C TRP A 881 -45.44 -1.71 -43.29
N VAL A 882 -45.65 -1.18 -42.09
CA VAL A 882 -44.72 -0.30 -41.39
C VAL A 882 -44.49 -0.80 -39.97
N THR A 883 -43.23 -0.78 -39.53
CA THR A 883 -42.84 -1.16 -38.17
C THR A 883 -41.90 -0.14 -37.57
N HIS A 884 -42.09 0.14 -36.28
CA HIS A 884 -41.08 0.74 -35.42
C HIS A 884 -40.47 -0.32 -34.52
N GLY A 885 -39.15 -0.45 -34.54
CA GLY A 885 -38.39 -1.40 -33.73
C GLY A 885 -37.53 -0.70 -32.67
N ARG A 886 -37.42 -1.32 -31.49
CA ARG A 886 -36.44 -0.96 -30.45
C ARG A 886 -35.64 -2.19 -30.06
N TYR A 887 -34.34 -2.03 -29.94
CA TYR A 887 -33.40 -3.11 -29.75
C TYR A 887 -32.45 -2.80 -28.62
N ARG A 888 -32.12 -3.83 -27.85
CA ARG A 888 -31.05 -3.83 -26.86
C ARG A 888 -29.96 -4.76 -27.37
N ASN A 889 -28.76 -4.23 -27.51
CA ASN A 889 -27.61 -4.94 -28.02
C ASN A 889 -26.58 -5.15 -26.91
N THR A 890 -25.95 -6.30 -26.89
CA THR A 890 -24.79 -6.58 -26.04
C THR A 890 -23.61 -7.07 -26.87
N VAL A 891 -22.40 -6.73 -26.42
CA VAL A 891 -21.13 -7.20 -26.97
C VAL A 891 -20.24 -7.61 -25.81
N GLN A 892 -19.71 -8.83 -25.89
CA GLN A 892 -18.91 -9.45 -24.84
C GLN A 892 -17.73 -10.17 -25.46
N GLY A 893 -16.58 -9.50 -25.46
CA GLY A 893 -15.29 -10.07 -25.84
C GLY A 893 -14.71 -10.99 -24.77
N ASP A 894 -13.91 -11.97 -25.17
CA ASP A 894 -13.15 -12.80 -24.23
C ASP A 894 -12.24 -11.92 -23.35
N GLY A 895 -12.39 -12.02 -22.02
CA GLY A 895 -11.56 -11.29 -21.06
C GLY A 895 -11.80 -9.77 -20.97
N LEU A 896 -12.84 -9.24 -21.64
CA LEU A 896 -13.23 -7.82 -21.59
C LEU A 896 -14.58 -7.64 -20.87
N PRO A 897 -14.93 -6.44 -20.37
CA PRO A 897 -16.26 -6.18 -19.82
C PRO A 897 -17.36 -6.20 -20.89
N GLU A 898 -18.59 -6.55 -20.50
CA GLU A 898 -19.77 -6.46 -21.37
C GLU A 898 -20.10 -5.00 -21.70
N VAL A 899 -20.39 -4.74 -22.97
CA VAL A 899 -20.88 -3.45 -23.46
C VAL A 899 -22.35 -3.59 -23.85
N ARG A 900 -23.18 -2.61 -23.46
CA ARG A 900 -24.61 -2.55 -23.78
C ARG A 900 -24.97 -1.23 -24.41
N TYR A 901 -25.79 -1.28 -25.45
CA TYR A 901 -26.27 -0.10 -26.17
C TYR A 901 -27.63 -0.38 -26.81
N ASP A 902 -28.38 0.68 -27.10
CA ASP A 902 -29.70 0.60 -27.70
C ASP A 902 -29.67 1.01 -29.18
N ALA A 903 -30.60 0.47 -29.96
CA ALA A 903 -30.82 0.88 -31.33
C ALA A 903 -32.31 0.96 -31.65
N ARG A 904 -32.67 1.71 -32.70
CA ARG A 904 -34.05 1.89 -33.16
C ARG A 904 -34.15 1.79 -34.67
N THR A 905 -35.29 1.30 -35.15
CA THR A 905 -35.59 1.23 -36.58
C THR A 905 -36.95 1.79 -36.93
N TRP A 906 -37.04 2.35 -38.13
CA TRP A 906 -38.28 2.50 -38.86
C TRP A 906 -38.16 1.71 -40.16
N THR A 907 -39.09 0.79 -40.40
CA THR A 907 -39.08 -0.05 -41.60
C THR A 907 -40.42 0.04 -42.29
N LEU A 908 -40.41 0.33 -43.59
CA LEU A 908 -41.58 0.44 -44.45
C LEU A 908 -41.42 -0.51 -45.62
N SER A 909 -42.45 -1.28 -45.94
CA SER A 909 -42.43 -2.26 -47.03
C SER A 909 -43.65 -2.10 -47.94
N ALA A 910 -43.42 -2.33 -49.23
CA ALA A 910 -44.45 -2.49 -50.25
C ALA A 910 -44.12 -3.70 -51.11
N GLU A 911 -45.06 -4.63 -51.23
CA GLU A 911 -44.97 -5.88 -51.97
C GLU A 911 -46.14 -5.99 -52.96
N ALA A 912 -45.87 -6.43 -54.19
CA ALA A 912 -46.88 -6.72 -55.18
C ALA A 912 -46.60 -8.06 -55.85
N GLY A 913 -47.65 -8.79 -56.20
CA GLY A 913 -47.53 -10.04 -56.95
C GLY A 913 -48.77 -10.33 -57.79
N TYR A 914 -48.69 -11.35 -58.63
CA TYR A 914 -49.78 -11.74 -59.52
C TYR A 914 -49.89 -13.26 -59.60
N ALA A 915 -50.97 -13.86 -59.10
CA ALA A 915 -51.19 -15.30 -59.20
C ALA A 915 -51.74 -15.67 -60.58
N LEU A 916 -51.05 -16.57 -61.28
CA LEU A 916 -51.41 -17.10 -62.61
C LEU A 916 -51.73 -18.59 -62.52
N GLN A 917 -52.92 -19.00 -62.93
CA GLN A 917 -53.23 -20.42 -63.10
C GLN A 917 -52.47 -21.01 -64.31
N VAL A 918 -51.72 -22.09 -64.10
CA VAL A 918 -50.88 -22.70 -65.14
C VAL A 918 -51.69 -23.72 -65.94
N GLY A 919 -52.34 -23.25 -67.00
CA GLY A 919 -53.19 -24.05 -67.89
C GLY A 919 -54.65 -24.12 -67.43
N GLN A 920 -55.60 -24.19 -68.37
CA GLN A 920 -57.02 -24.23 -68.03
C GLN A 920 -57.37 -25.53 -67.29
N GLY A 921 -58.00 -25.40 -66.11
CA GLY A 921 -58.42 -26.52 -65.26
C GLY A 921 -57.30 -27.18 -64.45
N SER A 922 -56.11 -26.59 -64.40
CA SER A 922 -54.98 -27.06 -63.58
C SER A 922 -55.05 -26.53 -62.15
N ASP A 923 -54.65 -27.32 -61.16
CA ASP A 923 -54.54 -26.89 -59.75
C ASP A 923 -53.21 -26.18 -59.43
N TRP A 924 -52.38 -25.92 -60.46
CA TRP A 924 -51.08 -25.25 -60.31
C TRP A 924 -51.19 -23.75 -60.52
N PHE A 925 -50.53 -23.01 -59.64
CA PHE A 925 -50.40 -21.56 -59.73
C PHE A 925 -48.92 -21.16 -59.76
N LEU A 926 -48.63 -20.11 -60.53
CA LEU A 926 -47.35 -19.44 -60.59
C LEU A 926 -47.54 -17.97 -60.23
N GLU A 927 -46.71 -17.45 -59.33
CA GLU A 927 -46.88 -16.11 -58.77
C GLU A 927 -45.53 -15.37 -58.75
N PRO A 928 -45.24 -14.53 -59.75
CA PRO A 928 -44.18 -13.54 -59.65
C PRO A 928 -44.48 -12.50 -58.55
N GLN A 929 -43.43 -12.11 -57.82
CA GLN A 929 -43.47 -11.24 -56.65
C GLN A 929 -42.36 -10.19 -56.72
N LEU A 930 -42.66 -8.96 -56.34
CA LEU A 930 -41.72 -7.84 -56.18
C LEU A 930 -41.97 -7.19 -54.83
N GLN A 931 -40.93 -6.93 -54.05
CA GLN A 931 -41.02 -6.21 -52.79
C GLN A 931 -39.89 -5.19 -52.65
N LEU A 932 -40.23 -4.01 -52.11
CA LEU A 932 -39.30 -2.94 -51.77
C LEU A 932 -39.48 -2.58 -50.31
N VAL A 933 -38.37 -2.52 -49.57
CA VAL A 933 -38.35 -2.19 -48.15
C VAL A 933 -37.39 -1.02 -47.93
N ARG A 934 -37.88 0.04 -47.30
CA ARG A 934 -37.08 1.17 -46.80
C ARG A 934 -36.81 0.95 -45.32
N LEU A 935 -35.55 1.04 -44.93
CA LEU A 935 -35.11 0.91 -43.54
C LEU A 935 -34.34 2.15 -43.10
N ASP A 936 -34.79 2.81 -42.04
CA ASP A 936 -34.03 3.80 -41.30
C ASP A 936 -33.53 3.17 -40.00
N TYR A 937 -32.21 3.21 -39.78
CA TYR A 937 -31.52 2.66 -38.63
C TYR A 937 -30.72 3.74 -37.91
N ASP A 938 -30.78 3.73 -36.58
CA ASP A 938 -30.11 4.67 -35.69
C ASP A 938 -29.73 3.93 -34.40
N GLU A 939 -28.48 4.10 -33.97
CA GLU A 939 -27.91 3.43 -32.80
C GLU A 939 -27.18 4.41 -31.88
N ASP A 940 -27.20 4.13 -30.58
CA ASP A 940 -26.55 5.00 -29.61
C ASP A 940 -25.02 4.89 -29.72
N ASP A 941 -24.36 6.04 -29.86
CA ASP A 941 -22.90 6.15 -29.73
C ASP A 941 -22.44 5.64 -28.36
N THR A 942 -21.49 4.70 -28.36
CA THR A 942 -21.04 4.03 -27.14
C THR A 942 -19.55 4.20 -26.95
N VAL A 943 -19.11 4.40 -25.70
CA VAL A 943 -17.69 4.40 -25.33
C VAL A 943 -17.44 3.22 -24.41
N GLU A 944 -16.58 2.32 -24.85
CA GLU A 944 -16.16 1.15 -24.08
C GLU A 944 -15.28 1.53 -22.89
N VAL A 945 -15.13 0.62 -21.91
CA VAL A 945 -14.30 0.85 -20.70
C VAL A 945 -12.83 1.09 -21.06
N ASN A 946 -12.33 0.47 -22.12
CA ASN A 946 -10.99 0.72 -22.63
C ASN A 946 -10.86 2.08 -23.32
N GLY A 947 -11.95 2.81 -23.58
CA GLY A 947 -11.94 4.14 -24.19
C GLY A 947 -12.22 4.16 -25.70
N THR A 948 -12.42 3.00 -26.35
CA THR A 948 -12.85 2.95 -27.74
C THR A 948 -14.25 3.54 -27.87
N ARG A 949 -14.40 4.57 -28.70
CA ARG A 949 -15.70 5.10 -29.15
C ARG A 949 -16.17 4.33 -30.37
N VAL A 950 -17.31 3.66 -30.24
CA VAL A 950 -18.04 3.02 -31.33
C VAL A 950 -19.20 3.93 -31.71
N SER A 951 -19.24 4.33 -32.97
CA SER A 951 -20.32 5.17 -33.49
C SER A 951 -20.89 4.61 -34.77
N GLY A 952 -22.21 4.58 -34.81
CA GLY A 952 -22.98 4.18 -35.97
C GLY A 952 -22.82 5.14 -37.14
N THR A 953 -23.04 4.64 -38.34
CA THR A 953 -23.40 5.52 -39.46
C THR A 953 -24.92 5.58 -39.52
N ASP A 954 -25.54 6.45 -38.72
CA ASP A 954 -26.99 6.71 -38.79
C ASP A 954 -27.41 6.84 -40.24
N GLY A 955 -28.36 6.00 -40.64
CA GLY A 955 -28.35 5.57 -42.03
C GLY A 955 -29.68 5.06 -42.54
N ALA A 956 -29.93 5.41 -43.79
CA ALA A 956 -31.09 5.05 -44.57
C ALA A 956 -30.69 4.02 -45.63
N GLY A 957 -31.43 2.91 -45.70
CA GLY A 957 -31.17 1.81 -46.62
C GLY A 957 -32.40 1.28 -47.34
N TRP A 958 -32.16 0.52 -48.41
CA TRP A 958 -33.19 -0.18 -49.18
C TRP A 958 -32.89 -1.67 -49.29
N VAL A 959 -33.93 -2.49 -49.15
CA VAL A 959 -33.91 -3.93 -49.47
C VAL A 959 -34.93 -4.17 -50.58
N SER A 960 -34.52 -4.86 -51.64
CA SER A 960 -35.38 -5.23 -52.77
C SER A 960 -35.46 -6.75 -52.87
N ARG A 961 -36.64 -7.29 -53.20
CA ARG A 961 -36.84 -8.72 -53.45
C ARG A 961 -37.55 -8.93 -54.77
N LEU A 962 -36.99 -9.80 -55.61
CA LEU A 962 -37.68 -10.40 -56.76
C LEU A 962 -37.90 -11.88 -56.48
N GLY A 963 -39.13 -12.35 -56.57
CA GLY A 963 -39.50 -13.71 -56.24
C GLY A 963 -40.42 -14.36 -57.26
N VAL A 964 -40.40 -15.68 -57.33
CA VAL A 964 -41.41 -16.48 -58.02
C VAL A 964 -41.82 -17.62 -57.11
N ARG A 965 -43.12 -17.72 -56.83
CA ARG A 965 -43.73 -18.78 -56.02
C ARG A 965 -44.59 -19.69 -56.91
N THR A 966 -44.51 -20.99 -56.71
CA THR A 966 -45.39 -21.97 -57.33
C THR A 966 -46.04 -22.84 -56.27
N HIS A 967 -47.31 -23.16 -56.43
CA HIS A 967 -48.03 -23.96 -55.46
C HIS A 967 -49.12 -24.82 -56.13
N ARG A 968 -49.52 -25.88 -55.43
CA ARG A 968 -50.63 -26.74 -55.83
C ARG A 968 -51.51 -27.07 -54.64
N THR A 969 -52.82 -27.02 -54.81
CA THR A 969 -53.78 -27.32 -53.74
C THR A 969 -54.27 -28.77 -53.83
N TRP A 970 -54.23 -29.51 -52.72
CA TRP A 970 -54.77 -30.87 -52.57
C TRP A 970 -55.93 -30.88 -51.57
N LEU A 971 -56.99 -31.61 -51.92
CA LEU A 971 -58.19 -31.77 -51.11
C LEU A 971 -58.23 -33.20 -50.54
N SER A 972 -58.40 -33.33 -49.23
CA SER A 972 -58.55 -34.62 -48.52
C SER A 972 -59.65 -34.52 -47.45
N GLY A 973 -60.89 -34.84 -47.83
CA GLY A 973 -62.06 -34.69 -46.96
C GLY A 973 -62.33 -33.22 -46.61
N GLU A 974 -62.43 -32.91 -45.31
CA GLU A 974 -62.56 -31.53 -44.79
C GLU A 974 -61.21 -30.81 -44.65
N HIS A 975 -60.10 -31.50 -44.90
CA HIS A 975 -58.74 -30.95 -44.79
C HIS A 975 -58.18 -30.58 -46.17
N ARG A 976 -57.50 -29.44 -46.23
CA ARG A 976 -56.82 -28.94 -47.43
C ARG A 976 -55.33 -28.79 -47.14
N PHE A 977 -54.49 -29.17 -48.10
CA PHE A 977 -53.04 -29.00 -48.02
C PHE A 977 -52.52 -28.38 -49.30
N GLN A 978 -51.57 -27.46 -49.21
CA GLN A 978 -51.02 -26.75 -50.35
C GLN A 978 -49.50 -26.66 -50.24
N PRO A 979 -48.75 -27.64 -50.79
CA PRO A 979 -47.31 -27.52 -50.95
C PRO A 979 -46.96 -26.36 -51.89
N TYR A 980 -45.87 -25.67 -51.58
CA TYR A 980 -45.32 -24.59 -52.39
C TYR A 980 -43.80 -24.58 -52.42
N LEU A 981 -43.28 -23.99 -53.49
CA LEU A 981 -41.88 -23.68 -53.69
C LEU A 981 -41.75 -22.20 -54.05
N THR A 982 -40.79 -21.49 -53.45
CA THR A 982 -40.48 -20.10 -53.80
C THR A 982 -39.00 -19.93 -54.06
N LEU A 983 -38.66 -19.20 -55.13
CA LEU A 983 -37.30 -18.73 -55.40
C LEU A 983 -37.29 -17.22 -55.23
N ASN A 984 -36.38 -16.67 -54.43
CA ASN A 984 -36.19 -15.23 -54.27
C ASN A 984 -34.74 -14.81 -54.56
N TRP A 985 -34.58 -13.63 -55.12
CA TRP A 985 -33.35 -12.84 -55.07
C TRP A 985 -33.60 -11.60 -54.20
N TRP A 986 -32.78 -11.41 -53.19
CA TRP A 986 -32.76 -10.28 -52.28
C TRP A 986 -31.53 -9.41 -52.56
N HIS A 987 -31.72 -8.11 -52.69
CA HIS A 987 -30.66 -7.12 -52.87
C HIS A 987 -30.73 -6.06 -51.77
N ASP A 988 -29.65 -5.92 -51.02
CA ASP A 988 -29.54 -5.06 -49.84
C ASP A 988 -28.57 -3.90 -50.10
N ARG A 989 -29.04 -2.68 -49.86
CA ARG A 989 -28.23 -1.45 -49.76
C ARG A 989 -28.59 -0.75 -48.46
N VAL A 990 -28.21 -1.36 -47.35
CA VAL A 990 -28.46 -0.87 -45.99
C VAL A 990 -27.15 -0.46 -45.33
N PRO A 991 -27.19 0.38 -44.28
CA PRO A 991 -25.99 0.68 -43.50
C PRO A 991 -25.33 -0.62 -43.02
N ASP A 992 -24.04 -0.76 -43.30
CA ASP A 992 -23.24 -1.96 -43.03
C ASP A 992 -21.84 -1.61 -42.50
N ARG A 993 -21.68 -0.37 -42.04
CA ARG A 993 -20.41 0.22 -41.60
C ARG A 993 -20.54 0.91 -40.25
N LEU A 994 -19.50 0.73 -39.44
CA LEU A 994 -19.35 1.32 -38.11
C LEU A 994 -17.98 1.97 -37.99
N ALA A 995 -17.89 3.05 -37.21
CA ALA A 995 -16.62 3.71 -36.92
C ALA A 995 -16.13 3.37 -35.50
N PHE A 996 -14.87 2.97 -35.40
CA PHE A 996 -14.17 2.67 -34.14
C PHE A 996 -13.04 3.70 -33.98
N ASN A 997 -13.19 4.67 -33.09
CA ASN A 997 -12.31 5.84 -32.98
C ASN A 997 -12.07 6.54 -34.35
N GLY A 998 -13.11 6.57 -35.19
CA GLY A 998 -13.06 7.16 -36.54
C GLY A 998 -12.61 6.22 -37.66
N VAL A 999 -12.10 5.02 -37.36
CA VAL A 999 -11.78 4.00 -38.38
C VAL A 999 -13.05 3.27 -38.80
N GLN A 1000 -13.44 3.39 -40.07
CA GLN A 1000 -14.64 2.73 -40.59
C GLN A 1000 -14.35 1.30 -41.03
N LEU A 1001 -15.13 0.35 -40.51
CA LEU A 1001 -15.11 -1.07 -40.89
C LEU A 1001 -16.54 -1.54 -41.19
N GLY A 1002 -16.68 -2.51 -42.09
CA GLY A 1002 -17.98 -2.99 -42.54
C GLY A 1002 -17.89 -4.09 -43.58
N ASP A 1003 -18.88 -4.15 -44.49
CA ASP A 1003 -18.97 -5.16 -45.54
C ASP A 1003 -18.92 -6.60 -44.96
N LEU A 1004 -19.66 -6.86 -43.87
CA LEU A 1004 -19.71 -8.18 -43.21
C LEU A 1004 -20.67 -9.17 -43.92
N TYR A 1005 -21.75 -8.67 -44.51
CA TYR A 1005 -22.78 -9.46 -45.18
C TYR A 1005 -22.85 -9.12 -46.67
N PRO A 1006 -23.26 -10.06 -47.54
CA PRO A 1006 -23.38 -9.80 -48.97
C PRO A 1006 -24.56 -8.90 -49.29
N GLY A 1007 -24.37 -8.02 -50.27
CA GLY A 1007 -25.44 -7.21 -50.84
C GLY A 1007 -26.46 -8.02 -51.65
N ASP A 1008 -26.10 -9.20 -52.16
CA ASP A 1008 -26.98 -10.06 -52.96
C ASP A 1008 -27.13 -11.45 -52.31
N ARG A 1009 -28.37 -11.88 -52.10
CA ARG A 1009 -28.73 -13.18 -51.50
C ARG A 1009 -29.79 -13.88 -52.31
N TYR A 1010 -29.63 -15.18 -52.53
CA TYR A 1010 -30.59 -16.03 -53.23
C TYR A 1010 -31.23 -17.00 -52.25
N GLU A 1011 -32.55 -17.13 -52.26
CA GLU A 1011 -33.31 -17.94 -51.32
C GLU A 1011 -34.19 -18.97 -52.04
N LEU A 1012 -34.11 -20.23 -51.62
CA LEU A 1012 -35.08 -21.27 -51.94
C LEU A 1012 -35.96 -21.54 -50.72
N LYS A 1013 -37.29 -21.46 -50.86
CA LYS A 1013 -38.25 -21.87 -49.82
C LYS A 1013 -39.04 -23.09 -50.28
N LEU A 1014 -39.17 -24.07 -49.39
CA LEU A 1014 -40.06 -25.22 -49.55
C LEU A 1014 -41.03 -25.23 -48.37
N GLY A 1015 -42.33 -25.27 -48.63
CA GLY A 1015 -43.32 -25.19 -47.57
C GLY A 1015 -44.66 -25.81 -47.89
N VAL A 1016 -45.54 -25.81 -46.89
CA VAL A 1016 -46.90 -26.31 -46.99
C VAL A 1016 -47.84 -25.40 -46.19
N ASN A 1017 -49.00 -25.10 -46.76
CA ASN A 1017 -50.14 -24.53 -46.03
C ASN A 1017 -51.15 -25.64 -45.75
N ALA A 1018 -51.76 -25.65 -44.56
CA ALA A 1018 -52.76 -26.63 -44.16
C ALA A 1018 -53.98 -25.95 -43.51
N TRP A 1019 -55.17 -26.42 -43.85
CA TRP A 1019 -56.42 -25.97 -43.24
C TRP A 1019 -57.02 -27.11 -42.43
N LEU A 1020 -57.05 -26.93 -41.11
CA LEU A 1020 -57.42 -27.97 -40.15
C LEU A 1020 -58.93 -27.97 -39.84
N GLY A 1021 -59.64 -26.92 -40.22
CA GLY A 1021 -61.09 -26.74 -40.11
C GLY A 1021 -61.51 -25.32 -40.55
N PRO A 1022 -62.76 -24.88 -40.29
CA PRO A 1022 -63.27 -23.57 -40.74
C PRO A 1022 -62.55 -22.37 -40.11
N ALA A 1023 -62.05 -22.53 -38.88
CA ALA A 1023 -61.48 -21.45 -38.09
C ALA A 1023 -59.93 -21.44 -38.04
N TRP A 1024 -59.27 -22.57 -38.30
CA TRP A 1024 -57.82 -22.72 -38.13
C TRP A 1024 -57.09 -23.04 -39.44
N SER A 1025 -56.06 -22.24 -39.75
CA SER A 1025 -55.09 -22.50 -40.82
C SER A 1025 -53.67 -22.40 -40.30
N THR A 1026 -52.78 -23.28 -40.76
CA THR A 1026 -51.37 -23.31 -40.39
C THR A 1026 -50.47 -23.38 -41.61
N TRP A 1027 -49.23 -22.93 -41.47
CA TRP A 1027 -48.22 -23.07 -42.51
C TRP A 1027 -46.85 -23.31 -41.91
N ALA A 1028 -45.99 -24.00 -42.67
CA ALA A 1028 -44.60 -24.17 -42.34
C ALA A 1028 -43.74 -24.13 -43.60
N ASN A 1029 -42.55 -23.54 -43.52
CA ASN A 1029 -41.53 -23.65 -44.57
C ASN A 1029 -40.11 -23.73 -44.00
N VAL A 1030 -39.24 -24.36 -44.79
CA VAL A 1030 -37.80 -24.29 -44.65
C VAL A 1030 -37.27 -23.45 -45.81
N GLY A 1031 -36.51 -22.42 -45.50
CA GLY A 1031 -35.78 -21.58 -46.43
C GLY A 1031 -34.28 -21.83 -46.34
N TYR A 1032 -33.58 -21.80 -47.47
CA TYR A 1032 -32.12 -21.77 -47.53
C TYR A 1032 -31.68 -20.57 -48.35
N GLN A 1033 -30.88 -19.68 -47.73
CA GLN A 1033 -30.29 -18.52 -48.38
C GLN A 1033 -28.80 -18.74 -48.65
N GLN A 1034 -28.31 -18.23 -49.77
CA GLN A 1034 -26.89 -18.24 -50.14
C GLN A 1034 -26.48 -16.91 -50.78
N GLY A 1035 -25.26 -16.45 -50.52
CA GLY A 1035 -24.67 -15.26 -51.13
C GLY A 1035 -23.15 -15.40 -51.32
N VAL A 1036 -22.50 -14.30 -51.71
CA VAL A 1036 -21.02 -14.20 -51.63
C VAL A 1036 -20.58 -14.17 -50.16
N GLN A 1037 -19.28 -13.97 -49.87
CA GLN A 1037 -18.82 -13.82 -48.47
C GLN A 1037 -19.07 -15.07 -47.60
N HIS A 1038 -19.12 -16.24 -48.24
CA HIS A 1038 -19.47 -17.52 -47.61
C HIS A 1038 -20.82 -17.51 -46.86
N TYR A 1039 -21.69 -16.55 -47.19
CA TYR A 1039 -22.98 -16.40 -46.55
C TYR A 1039 -23.89 -17.58 -46.87
N ALA A 1040 -24.40 -18.18 -45.81
CA ALA A 1040 -25.46 -19.19 -45.89
C ALA A 1040 -26.36 -19.05 -44.66
N GLU A 1041 -27.66 -19.17 -44.84
CA GLU A 1041 -28.63 -19.12 -43.73
C GLU A 1041 -29.75 -20.13 -43.97
N THR A 1042 -30.03 -20.95 -42.96
CA THR A 1042 -31.16 -21.89 -42.95
C THR A 1042 -32.24 -21.33 -42.04
N ILE A 1043 -33.47 -21.23 -42.54
CA ILE A 1043 -34.57 -20.53 -41.86
C ILE A 1043 -35.78 -21.46 -41.77
N LEU A 1044 -36.24 -21.77 -40.56
CA LEU A 1044 -37.50 -22.46 -40.31
C LEU A 1044 -38.58 -21.43 -39.94
N ARG A 1045 -39.71 -21.45 -40.66
CA ARG A 1045 -40.85 -20.58 -40.37
C ARG A 1045 -42.09 -21.43 -40.12
N ILE A 1046 -42.80 -21.15 -39.04
CA ILE A 1046 -44.06 -21.81 -38.67
C ILE A 1046 -45.07 -20.74 -38.33
N GLY A 1047 -46.31 -20.89 -38.77
CA GLY A 1047 -47.38 -20.00 -38.40
C GLY A 1047 -48.73 -20.66 -38.31
N ALA A 1048 -49.62 -20.01 -37.57
CA ALA A 1048 -50.99 -20.41 -37.37
C ALA A 1048 -51.89 -19.17 -37.36
N ARG A 1049 -53.11 -19.31 -37.84
CA ARG A 1049 -54.12 -18.26 -37.84
C ARG A 1049 -55.46 -18.83 -37.40
N TYR A 1050 -56.12 -18.07 -36.53
CA TYR A 1050 -57.45 -18.35 -36.02
C TYR A 1050 -58.42 -17.25 -36.45
N ARG A 1051 -59.60 -17.63 -36.91
CA ARG A 1051 -60.67 -16.73 -37.37
C ARG A 1051 -61.94 -17.00 -36.55
N TRP A 1052 -62.64 -15.96 -36.15
CA TRP A 1052 -63.90 -16.05 -35.40
C TRP A 1052 -64.90 -14.97 -35.78
#